data_AF-A0A0P8YP83-F1
#
_entry.id   AF-A0A0P8YP83-F1
#
_cell.length_a   1.000
_cell.length_b   1.000
_cell.length_c   1.000
_cell.angle_alpha   90.00
_cell.angle_beta   90.00
_cell.angle_gamma   90.00
#
_symmetry.space_group_name_H-M   'P 1'
#
loop_
_entity.id
_entity.type
_entity.pdbx_description
1 polymer ?
#
loop_
_entity_poly.entity_id
_entity_poly.type
_entity_poly.pdbx_seq_one_letter_code
_entity_poly.pdbx_strand_id
1 'polypeptide(L)'
;MSENLLESNEFLDFFSSKWSEAYWIASMLSNVSDGILSDEGVQRMLHNKNERFDMILLEAGHLDALYGFADHFNATLMGLSCVIPTWNVDLLAGNPAPSVYEPIMPREYNFDTSLMSRFSNWIYITEEKLLSYLVFRPVQQKLFNKYFRHSSKKLSELRAQFSVILINNHFSMGRVRANVPNIIEVAGIHLSEPPEPCDKDLRRFLDEAENGVIYFSLGMDVLIKFLPKSIQKLLLESFTRLKQRVVVRSDVSSIPNKSGNIYVISQAPQREILEHPNVRLFITHGGMLSVMEAIYSGVPMLGIPFFFDQFGNLHRVQLAGMAIVLDNNALSVDILTSSIRELIENPKYALRAKEMSLNFRDRPMSPLDTAVWWTEYALRNQDISHIRLNEDEFPFVQYYGLESLISWGLRFGFVIGSLFLLGFRIYQKGFNRQRQVLKTDQNIVIYARNKKSDLQLRKKWVVHSEPFDNTSQLTSEQRNERSKSLNMRLGNTCLALGLCLCFSVFLPLEFVRAASILAVFPYRLEHLFHVVRPLMKALTVRGHNITMITPMGMLEDIDGVRHIRVPMLNTHMQATVEKDQFLDFFADKWSEGSLVATVFHNISYAILSNDAVQKMLKDSSQHFDLVLLEAGHMDALYGLAEFYNATLMGFCSVRINWNVDDLAGNPAPSILEPISPMGFSRDNSFLGRLHNWIYISEERMVEYLVIRPSQKLILKQFFGYSAQQLEELRSRISLFLINNHFSMGRVRANVPNIIEIAGIHLSEPPEPCEKDLQQFLDEAKNGVIYISMGNELIGKYLPENLQQTLLQSISQLRQRIVLRTGATTNQTGNIYRISHAPQRMILSHPNVRLFVTNGGQLSMIEAIDSGVPMLGLPFFFDQFSNMHRMQLAGTAKVLDLKSLNADLLTSTIRELIENPKYAQRAKAKARQFRDRPTSPLDTAVWWTEYALRHPDVTHTRLNQDEIPIMRYYRMDSILSLGLRFGIVTLSVIWIITWISYKLFTRIGRKPEKKEIVLVHIKTPIKGSPIS
;
A
#
# COMPACT_ATOMS: atom_id res chain seq x y z
N MET A 1 -39.04 -7.23 5.03
CA MET A 1 -39.44 -8.20 3.98
C MET A 1 -40.78 -8.81 4.36
N SER A 2 -41.53 -9.33 3.39
CA SER A 2 -42.63 -10.26 3.66
C SER A 2 -42.05 -11.64 3.99
N GLU A 3 -42.66 -12.37 4.93
CA GLU A 3 -42.18 -13.70 5.35
C GLU A 3 -42.20 -14.70 4.19
N ASN A 4 -43.20 -14.61 3.30
CA ASN A 4 -43.34 -15.42 2.07
C ASN A 4 -42.10 -15.39 1.15
N LEU A 5 -41.26 -14.35 1.23
CA LEU A 5 -40.04 -14.19 0.40
C LEU A 5 -38.78 -14.82 1.02
N LEU A 6 -38.90 -15.39 2.24
CA LEU A 6 -37.87 -16.18 2.92
C LEU A 6 -38.22 -17.67 2.99
N GLU A 7 -39.48 -18.04 2.77
CA GLU A 7 -39.94 -19.45 2.84
C GLU A 7 -39.82 -20.23 1.52
N SER A 8 -39.64 -19.55 0.38
CA SER A 8 -39.35 -20.21 -0.89
C SER A 8 -37.83 -20.32 -1.13
N ASN A 9 -37.41 -21.39 -1.81
CA ASN A 9 -36.02 -21.54 -2.28
C ASN A 9 -35.57 -20.38 -3.20
N GLU A 10 -36.52 -19.60 -3.71
CA GLU A 10 -36.30 -18.50 -4.64
C GLU A 10 -35.44 -17.37 -4.06
N PHE A 11 -35.28 -17.23 -2.73
CA PHE A 11 -34.47 -16.14 -2.16
C PHE A 11 -33.00 -16.18 -2.64
N LEU A 12 -32.42 -17.37 -2.83
CA LEU A 12 -31.07 -17.53 -3.37
C LEU A 12 -31.05 -17.41 -4.91
N ASP A 13 -32.08 -17.91 -5.60
CA ASP A 13 -32.22 -17.80 -7.06
C ASP A 13 -32.61 -16.38 -7.54
N PHE A 14 -33.12 -15.53 -6.64
CA PHE A 14 -33.59 -14.16 -6.92
C PHE A 14 -32.49 -13.30 -7.54
N PHE A 15 -31.24 -13.49 -7.10
CA PHE A 15 -30.05 -12.79 -7.58
C PHE A 15 -29.46 -13.41 -8.86
N SER A 16 -30.35 -13.65 -9.84
CA SER A 16 -30.07 -14.10 -11.21
C SER A 16 -28.97 -13.30 -11.94
N SER A 17 -28.68 -12.07 -11.51
CA SER A 17 -27.51 -11.31 -11.92
C SER A 17 -27.04 -10.37 -10.81
N LYS A 18 -25.76 -10.01 -10.85
CA LYS A 18 -25.17 -8.98 -10.00
C LYS A 18 -25.83 -7.59 -10.19
N TRP A 19 -26.40 -7.32 -11.35
CA TRP A 19 -27.13 -6.07 -11.60
C TRP A 19 -28.48 -6.05 -10.88
N SER A 20 -29.24 -7.16 -10.89
CA SER A 20 -30.47 -7.27 -10.09
C SER A 20 -30.19 -7.23 -8.59
N GLU A 21 -29.10 -7.84 -8.12
CA GLU A 21 -28.59 -7.70 -6.76
C GLU A 21 -28.30 -6.23 -6.40
N ALA A 22 -27.52 -5.52 -7.21
CA ALA A 22 -27.20 -4.12 -6.98
C ALA A 22 -28.44 -3.19 -7.03
N TYR A 23 -29.40 -3.43 -7.93
CA TYR A 23 -30.67 -2.69 -7.95
C TYR A 23 -31.50 -2.94 -6.68
N TRP A 24 -31.51 -4.17 -6.15
CA TRP A 24 -32.20 -4.49 -4.90
C TRP A 24 -31.52 -3.83 -3.70
N ILE A 25 -30.19 -3.91 -3.58
CA ILE A 25 -29.43 -3.25 -2.49
C ILE A 25 -29.60 -1.72 -2.58
N ALA A 26 -29.52 -1.12 -3.77
CA ALA A 26 -29.75 0.31 -3.95
C ALA A 26 -31.17 0.73 -3.57
N SER A 27 -32.18 -0.07 -3.92
CA SER A 27 -33.57 0.14 -3.49
C SER A 27 -33.68 0.09 -1.97
N MET A 28 -33.18 -0.97 -1.32
CA MET A 28 -33.18 -1.13 0.13
C MET A 28 -32.52 0.06 0.85
N LEU A 29 -31.29 0.44 0.46
CA LEU A 29 -30.57 1.56 1.08
C LEU A 29 -31.22 2.91 0.77
N SER A 30 -31.90 3.06 -0.37
CA SER A 30 -32.69 4.26 -0.65
C SER A 30 -33.95 4.35 0.22
N ASN A 31 -34.60 3.23 0.53
CA ASN A 31 -35.75 3.19 1.42
C ASN A 31 -35.33 3.46 2.89
N VAL A 32 -34.11 3.06 3.29
CA VAL A 32 -33.53 3.48 4.58
C VAL A 32 -33.27 4.99 4.61
N SER A 33 -32.62 5.55 3.59
CA SER A 33 -32.43 7.00 3.46
C SER A 33 -33.76 7.78 3.46
N ASP A 34 -34.75 7.32 2.69
CA ASP A 34 -36.06 7.99 2.59
C ASP A 34 -36.89 7.84 3.87
N GLY A 35 -36.79 6.70 4.57
CA GLY A 35 -37.41 6.48 5.88
C GLY A 35 -36.86 7.41 6.94
N ILE A 36 -35.53 7.52 7.06
CA ILE A 36 -34.87 8.46 7.99
C ILE A 36 -35.24 9.91 7.64
N LEU A 37 -35.22 10.28 6.36
CA LEU A 37 -35.48 11.67 5.96
C LEU A 37 -36.98 12.03 5.93
N SER A 38 -37.90 11.07 5.89
CA SER A 38 -39.36 11.32 5.96
C SER A 38 -39.92 11.37 7.39
N ASP A 39 -39.18 10.91 8.39
CA ASP A 39 -39.62 10.94 9.79
C ASP A 39 -39.97 12.36 10.28
N GLU A 40 -41.06 12.47 11.04
CA GLU A 40 -41.55 13.76 11.55
C GLU A 40 -40.64 14.37 12.62
N GLY A 41 -39.88 13.57 13.37
CA GLY A 41 -38.82 14.05 14.26
C GLY A 41 -37.66 14.65 13.48
N VAL A 42 -37.14 13.92 12.49
CA VAL A 42 -36.04 14.37 11.61
C VAL A 42 -36.43 15.62 10.80
N GLN A 43 -37.65 15.68 10.26
CA GLN A 43 -38.14 16.89 9.57
C GLN A 43 -38.29 18.08 10.51
N ARG A 44 -38.78 17.90 11.75
CA ARG A 44 -38.81 18.98 12.76
C ARG A 44 -37.40 19.46 13.13
N MET A 45 -36.45 18.54 13.31
CA MET A 45 -35.04 18.86 13.57
C MET A 45 -34.42 19.67 12.41
N LEU A 46 -34.64 19.26 11.16
CA LEU A 46 -34.18 19.97 9.96
C LEU A 46 -34.78 21.37 9.83
N HIS A 47 -36.06 21.57 10.21
CA HIS A 47 -36.71 22.88 10.14
C HIS A 47 -36.45 23.78 11.36
N ASN A 48 -36.01 23.23 12.50
CA ASN A 48 -35.72 24.01 13.69
C ASN A 48 -34.38 24.75 13.58
N LYS A 49 -34.45 26.07 13.36
CA LYS A 49 -33.28 26.96 13.25
C LYS A 49 -32.42 27.06 14.52
N ASN A 50 -32.82 26.46 15.64
CA ASN A 50 -32.06 26.43 16.88
C ASN A 50 -31.17 25.18 17.06
N GLU A 51 -31.43 24.08 16.33
CA GLU A 51 -30.61 22.86 16.45
C GLU A 51 -29.20 23.06 15.88
N ARG A 52 -28.18 22.60 16.59
CA ARG A 52 -26.78 22.69 16.17
C ARG A 52 -26.04 21.39 16.52
N PHE A 53 -25.14 21.00 15.64
CA PHE A 53 -24.26 19.84 15.79
C PHE A 53 -22.89 20.23 15.27
N ASP A 54 -21.82 19.98 16.03
CA ASP A 54 -20.44 20.22 15.59
C ASP A 54 -19.92 19.11 14.65
N MET A 55 -20.57 17.94 14.70
CA MET A 55 -20.25 16.75 13.91
C MET A 55 -21.53 15.99 13.52
N ILE A 56 -21.49 15.37 12.34
CA ILE A 56 -22.43 14.38 11.84
C ILE A 56 -21.67 13.08 11.58
N LEU A 57 -21.92 12.07 12.42
CA LEU A 57 -21.35 10.72 12.27
C LEU A 57 -22.36 9.84 11.51
N LEU A 58 -21.94 9.22 10.40
CA LEU A 58 -22.78 8.38 9.54
C LEU A 58 -22.03 7.14 9.03
N GLU A 59 -22.76 6.08 8.69
CA GLU A 59 -22.20 4.93 7.99
C GLU A 59 -21.75 5.34 6.56
N ALA A 60 -20.47 5.17 6.26
CA ALA A 60 -19.79 5.54 5.01
C ALA A 60 -20.09 4.54 3.85
N GLY A 61 -21.36 4.15 3.71
CA GLY A 61 -21.85 3.21 2.73
C GLY A 61 -22.39 3.88 1.46
N HIS A 62 -23.48 3.32 0.93
CA HIS A 62 -24.26 3.90 -0.19
C HIS A 62 -25.51 4.65 0.31
N LEU A 63 -25.39 5.33 1.46
CA LEU A 63 -26.45 6.13 2.10
C LEU A 63 -26.31 7.63 1.78
N ASP A 64 -25.71 7.96 0.63
CA ASP A 64 -25.15 9.29 0.34
C ASP A 64 -26.08 10.48 0.65
N ALA A 65 -27.40 10.34 0.47
CA ALA A 65 -28.35 11.42 0.73
C ALA A 65 -28.28 11.97 2.17
N LEU A 66 -27.93 11.13 3.14
CA LEU A 66 -27.80 11.52 4.55
C LEU A 66 -26.60 12.47 4.80
N TYR A 67 -25.59 12.47 3.91
CA TYR A 67 -24.44 13.39 4.02
C TYR A 67 -24.87 14.88 3.91
N GLY A 68 -26.09 15.16 3.43
CA GLY A 68 -26.69 16.50 3.43
C GLY A 68 -26.90 17.11 4.82
N PHE A 69 -27.00 16.31 5.88
CA PHE A 69 -27.03 16.83 7.26
C PHE A 69 -25.79 17.67 7.59
N ALA A 70 -24.62 17.30 7.08
CA ALA A 70 -23.37 18.02 7.34
C ALA A 70 -23.35 19.42 6.70
N ASP A 71 -23.96 19.60 5.53
CA ASP A 71 -24.10 20.95 4.96
C ASP A 71 -25.20 21.75 5.67
N HIS A 72 -26.33 21.11 5.95
CA HIS A 72 -27.51 21.74 6.55
C HIS A 72 -27.24 22.32 7.93
N PHE A 73 -26.45 21.63 8.76
CA PHE A 73 -26.03 22.10 10.08
C PHE A 73 -24.66 22.79 10.09
N ASN A 74 -23.95 22.86 8.96
CA ASN A 74 -22.54 23.28 8.85
C ASN A 74 -21.64 22.55 9.87
N ALA A 75 -21.69 21.22 9.83
CA ALA A 75 -21.11 20.30 10.78
C ALA A 75 -20.00 19.43 10.16
N THR A 76 -19.09 18.93 10.99
CA THR A 76 -17.99 18.05 10.54
C THR A 76 -18.54 16.69 10.12
N LEU A 77 -18.38 16.28 8.86
CA LEU A 77 -18.80 14.95 8.41
C LEU A 77 -17.76 13.90 8.82
N MET A 78 -18.18 12.88 9.57
CA MET A 78 -17.35 11.75 10.00
C MET A 78 -18.00 10.43 9.61
N GLY A 79 -17.16 9.46 9.24
CA GLY A 79 -17.58 8.15 8.78
C GLY A 79 -17.34 7.06 9.83
N LEU A 80 -18.30 6.16 9.94
CA LEU A 80 -18.10 4.81 10.44
C LEU A 80 -18.25 3.84 9.26
N SER A 81 -17.53 2.71 9.25
CA SER A 81 -17.88 1.60 8.37
C SER A 81 -17.90 0.30 9.16
N CYS A 82 -19.10 -0.25 9.34
CA CYS A 82 -19.32 -1.47 10.13
C CYS A 82 -18.84 -2.74 9.41
N VAL A 83 -18.66 -2.68 8.09
CA VAL A 83 -18.07 -3.73 7.25
C VAL A 83 -16.58 -3.47 6.99
N ILE A 84 -15.87 -4.47 6.45
CA ILE A 84 -14.49 -4.28 5.97
C ILE A 84 -14.50 -3.23 4.82
N PRO A 85 -13.50 -2.31 4.77
CA PRO A 85 -13.42 -1.24 3.77
C PRO A 85 -13.73 -1.70 2.35
N THR A 86 -14.69 -1.03 1.73
CA THR A 86 -15.09 -1.25 0.34
C THR A 86 -14.43 -0.25 -0.60
N TRP A 87 -14.47 -0.53 -1.90
CA TRP A 87 -14.03 0.40 -2.94
C TRP A 87 -14.74 1.78 -2.83
N ASN A 88 -15.93 1.82 -2.23
CA ASN A 88 -16.68 3.04 -1.95
C ASN A 88 -16.13 3.78 -0.73
N VAL A 89 -15.79 3.07 0.36
CA VAL A 89 -15.14 3.65 1.55
C VAL A 89 -13.79 4.27 1.19
N ASP A 90 -12.97 3.57 0.42
CA ASP A 90 -11.70 4.08 -0.07
C ASP A 90 -11.89 5.38 -0.87
N LEU A 91 -12.84 5.40 -1.82
CA LEU A 91 -13.17 6.62 -2.56
C LEU A 91 -13.70 7.74 -1.63
N LEU A 92 -14.56 7.42 -0.66
CA LEU A 92 -15.08 8.39 0.30
C LEU A 92 -13.99 8.97 1.20
N ALA A 93 -12.89 8.27 1.46
CA ALA A 93 -11.71 8.80 2.14
C ALA A 93 -10.72 9.53 1.22
N GLY A 94 -10.77 9.28 -0.09
CA GLY A 94 -9.74 9.69 -1.06
C GLY A 94 -8.56 8.72 -1.16
N ASN A 95 -8.66 7.52 -0.59
CA ASN A 95 -7.67 6.46 -0.74
C ASN A 95 -7.65 6.00 -2.22
N PRO A 96 -6.48 5.94 -2.91
CA PRO A 96 -6.39 5.50 -4.30
C PRO A 96 -6.53 3.97 -4.45
N ALA A 97 -7.65 3.43 -4.00
CA ALA A 97 -8.01 2.02 -4.00
C ALA A 97 -9.42 1.79 -4.59
N PRO A 98 -9.75 0.57 -5.05
CA PRO A 98 -8.89 -0.61 -5.10
C PRO A 98 -8.14 -0.69 -6.43
N SER A 99 -6.97 -1.30 -6.36
CA SER A 99 -6.30 -1.85 -7.54
C SER A 99 -6.88 -3.24 -7.85
N VAL A 100 -6.61 -3.79 -9.04
CA VAL A 100 -7.11 -5.11 -9.49
C VAL A 100 -6.55 -6.32 -8.74
N TYR A 101 -5.83 -6.04 -7.65
CA TYR A 101 -5.13 -6.95 -6.74
C TYR A 101 -5.72 -6.92 -5.31
N GLU A 102 -6.68 -6.03 -5.05
CA GLU A 102 -7.41 -5.92 -3.79
C GLU A 102 -8.92 -5.80 -4.08
N PRO A 103 -9.55 -6.78 -4.75
CA PRO A 103 -10.99 -6.74 -5.02
C PRO A 103 -11.77 -6.87 -3.70
N ILE A 104 -12.73 -5.96 -3.47
CA ILE A 104 -13.60 -6.04 -2.29
C ILE A 104 -15.02 -6.45 -2.71
N MET A 105 -15.28 -7.77 -2.60
CA MET A 105 -16.55 -8.46 -2.29
C MET A 105 -17.80 -8.22 -3.17
N PRO A 106 -18.81 -9.15 -3.24
CA PRO A 106 -19.15 -10.22 -2.26
C PRO A 106 -18.98 -11.69 -2.70
N ARG A 107 -18.48 -12.01 -3.90
CA ARG A 107 -18.30 -13.43 -4.32
C ARG A 107 -16.88 -13.97 -4.04
N GLU A 108 -16.76 -15.29 -4.04
CA GLU A 108 -15.48 -16.00 -3.94
C GLU A 108 -14.48 -15.55 -5.02
N TYR A 109 -13.23 -15.36 -4.62
CA TYR A 109 -12.15 -14.95 -5.52
C TYR A 109 -11.04 -15.98 -5.57
N ASN A 110 -10.57 -16.25 -6.78
CA ASN A 110 -9.27 -16.88 -6.99
C ASN A 110 -8.18 -15.83 -6.73
N PHE A 111 -7.55 -15.88 -5.56
CA PHE A 111 -6.37 -15.08 -5.20
C PHE A 111 -5.09 -15.50 -5.93
N ASP A 112 -5.19 -16.49 -6.84
CA ASP A 112 -4.20 -16.82 -7.85
C ASP A 112 -3.70 -15.56 -8.57
N THR A 113 -2.38 -15.41 -8.63
CA THR A 113 -1.72 -14.25 -9.23
C THR A 113 -1.67 -14.31 -10.77
N SER A 114 -2.28 -15.30 -11.42
CA SER A 114 -2.32 -15.41 -12.89
C SER A 114 -2.95 -14.19 -13.58
N LEU A 115 -2.63 -14.03 -14.87
CA LEU A 115 -3.12 -12.93 -15.68
C LEU A 115 -4.64 -12.96 -15.89
N MET A 116 -5.26 -14.15 -15.84
CA MET A 116 -6.71 -14.30 -16.03
C MET A 116 -7.49 -13.83 -14.80
N SER A 117 -7.05 -14.22 -13.59
CA SER A 117 -7.65 -13.78 -12.33
C SER A 117 -7.61 -12.25 -12.18
N ARG A 118 -6.48 -11.62 -12.55
CA ARG A 118 -6.36 -10.14 -12.63
C ARG A 118 -7.35 -9.51 -13.62
N PHE A 119 -7.55 -10.13 -14.78
CA PHE A 119 -8.47 -9.62 -15.80
C PHE A 119 -9.93 -9.69 -15.33
N SER A 120 -10.31 -10.79 -14.65
CA SER A 120 -11.61 -10.92 -13.98
C SER A 120 -11.81 -9.85 -12.90
N ASN A 121 -10.80 -9.61 -12.04
CA ASN A 121 -10.84 -8.55 -11.03
C ASN A 121 -10.97 -7.16 -11.67
N TRP A 122 -10.30 -6.90 -12.80
CA TRP A 122 -10.42 -5.65 -13.55
C TRP A 122 -11.84 -5.43 -14.11
N ILE A 123 -12.45 -6.47 -14.70
CA ILE A 123 -13.85 -6.43 -15.16
C ILE A 123 -14.75 -6.10 -13.97
N TYR A 124 -14.58 -6.81 -12.86
CA TYR A 124 -15.41 -6.67 -11.67
C TYR A 124 -15.35 -5.26 -11.06
N ILE A 125 -14.14 -4.71 -10.84
CA ILE A 125 -13.99 -3.35 -10.29
C ILE A 125 -14.52 -2.29 -11.26
N THR A 126 -14.41 -2.51 -12.57
CA THR A 126 -15.01 -1.63 -13.57
C THR A 126 -16.54 -1.66 -13.49
N GLU A 127 -17.12 -2.85 -13.32
CA GLU A 127 -18.55 -3.05 -13.13
C GLU A 127 -19.06 -2.46 -11.81
N GLU A 128 -18.35 -2.63 -10.69
CA GLU A 128 -18.65 -1.97 -9.40
C GLU A 128 -18.76 -0.45 -9.55
N LYS A 129 -17.82 0.16 -10.27
CA LYS A 129 -17.87 1.60 -10.54
C LYS A 129 -19.04 1.97 -11.45
N LEU A 130 -19.37 1.15 -12.46
CA LEU A 130 -20.58 1.36 -13.27
C LEU A 130 -21.86 1.26 -12.43
N LEU A 131 -21.99 0.27 -11.56
CA LEU A 131 -23.11 0.13 -10.61
C LEU A 131 -23.19 1.34 -9.68
N SER A 132 -22.06 1.87 -9.20
CA SER A 132 -22.02 3.11 -8.42
C SER A 132 -22.63 4.29 -9.18
N TYR A 133 -22.15 4.57 -10.40
CA TYR A 133 -22.55 5.75 -11.16
C TYR A 133 -23.96 5.63 -11.79
N LEU A 134 -24.42 4.41 -12.10
CA LEU A 134 -25.66 4.18 -12.83
C LEU A 134 -26.83 3.70 -11.93
N VAL A 135 -26.54 3.06 -10.80
CA VAL A 135 -27.55 2.46 -9.92
C VAL A 135 -27.60 3.16 -8.55
N PHE A 136 -26.51 3.12 -7.77
CA PHE A 136 -26.51 3.64 -6.39
C PHE A 136 -26.63 5.18 -6.33
N ARG A 137 -25.69 5.92 -6.95
CA ARG A 137 -25.63 7.39 -6.87
C ARG A 137 -26.89 8.08 -7.42
N PRO A 138 -27.49 7.68 -8.57
CA PRO A 138 -28.66 8.37 -9.11
C PRO A 138 -29.91 8.27 -8.23
N VAL A 139 -30.02 7.23 -7.39
CA VAL A 139 -31.14 7.10 -6.44
C VAL A 139 -30.90 7.98 -5.22
N GLN A 140 -29.71 7.92 -4.61
CA GLN A 140 -29.37 8.81 -3.47
C GLN A 140 -29.38 10.29 -3.89
N GLN A 141 -28.98 10.64 -5.12
CA GLN A 141 -29.07 12.02 -5.64
C GLN A 141 -30.51 12.53 -5.75
N LYS A 142 -31.49 11.66 -6.06
CA LYS A 142 -32.92 12.04 -6.05
C LYS A 142 -33.40 12.34 -4.63
N LEU A 143 -32.98 11.56 -3.64
CA LEU A 143 -33.32 11.78 -2.23
C LEU A 143 -32.66 13.04 -1.67
N PHE A 144 -31.37 13.25 -1.96
CA PHE A 144 -30.67 14.49 -1.64
C PHE A 144 -31.41 15.71 -2.22
N ASN A 145 -31.81 15.66 -3.50
CA ASN A 145 -32.58 16.72 -4.15
C ASN A 145 -34.03 16.82 -3.64
N LYS A 146 -34.60 15.78 -3.01
CA LYS A 146 -35.95 15.79 -2.43
C LYS A 146 -35.98 16.64 -1.16
N TYR A 147 -35.00 16.43 -0.27
CA TYR A 147 -34.94 17.02 1.08
C TYR A 147 -33.98 18.21 1.20
N PHE A 148 -32.74 18.09 0.74
CA PHE A 148 -31.68 19.10 0.89
C PHE A 148 -31.65 20.12 -0.28
N ARG A 149 -32.84 20.59 -0.71
CA ARG A 149 -33.02 21.49 -1.87
C ARG A 149 -32.25 22.80 -1.82
N HIS A 150 -31.86 23.23 -0.62
CA HIS A 150 -31.14 24.47 -0.36
C HIS A 150 -29.71 24.24 0.14
N SER A 151 -29.17 23.02 -0.01
CA SER A 151 -27.75 22.73 0.21
C SER A 151 -26.88 23.65 -0.66
N SER A 152 -25.84 24.19 -0.06
CA SER A 152 -24.83 25.01 -0.74
C SER A 152 -23.90 24.15 -1.62
N LYS A 153 -23.78 22.87 -1.29
CA LYS A 153 -22.90 21.88 -1.94
C LYS A 153 -23.68 20.85 -2.74
N LYS A 154 -23.00 20.23 -3.71
CA LYS A 154 -23.48 19.03 -4.41
C LYS A 154 -23.16 17.77 -3.62
N LEU A 155 -23.95 16.72 -3.83
CA LEU A 155 -23.71 15.40 -3.25
C LEU A 155 -22.31 14.85 -3.54
N SER A 156 -21.78 15.13 -4.74
CA SER A 156 -20.41 14.77 -5.13
C SER A 156 -19.32 15.48 -4.30
N GLU A 157 -19.59 16.71 -3.84
CA GLU A 157 -18.66 17.48 -3.01
C GLU A 157 -18.72 17.02 -1.55
N LEU A 158 -19.91 16.66 -1.05
CA LEU A 158 -20.10 16.07 0.28
C LEU A 158 -19.45 14.69 0.41
N ARG A 159 -19.50 13.86 -0.64
CA ARG A 159 -18.73 12.60 -0.70
C ARG A 159 -17.22 12.79 -0.54
N ALA A 160 -16.69 13.98 -0.79
CA ALA A 160 -15.28 14.32 -0.61
C ALA A 160 -14.96 15.00 0.75
N GLN A 161 -15.96 15.14 1.65
CA GLN A 161 -15.84 15.90 2.91
C GLN A 161 -15.81 15.03 4.18
N PHE A 162 -15.68 13.71 4.04
CA PHE A 162 -15.37 12.84 5.19
C PHE A 162 -14.02 13.19 5.79
N SER A 163 -14.04 13.66 7.03
CA SER A 163 -12.86 14.06 7.81
C SER A 163 -12.01 12.87 8.23
N VAL A 164 -12.64 11.92 8.91
CA VAL A 164 -12.11 10.61 9.28
C VAL A 164 -13.16 9.57 8.93
N ILE A 165 -12.74 8.39 8.50
CA ILE A 165 -13.58 7.19 8.43
C ILE A 165 -12.99 6.12 9.34
N LEU A 166 -13.69 5.83 10.43
CA LEU A 166 -13.42 4.70 11.30
C LEU A 166 -13.86 3.43 10.59
N ILE A 167 -12.99 2.42 10.49
CA ILE A 167 -13.27 1.18 9.76
C ILE A 167 -13.18 -0.05 10.66
N ASN A 168 -14.14 -0.96 10.50
CA ASN A 168 -14.19 -2.23 11.22
C ASN A 168 -13.25 -3.28 10.57
N ASN A 169 -11.96 -2.95 10.52
CA ASN A 169 -10.86 -3.81 10.07
C ASN A 169 -9.66 -3.71 11.04
N HIS A 170 -8.80 -4.73 11.05
CA HIS A 170 -7.45 -4.66 11.62
C HIS A 170 -6.51 -5.51 10.76
N PHE A 171 -5.31 -5.02 10.47
CA PHE A 171 -4.34 -5.69 9.58
C PHE A 171 -4.09 -7.17 9.91
N SER A 172 -4.08 -7.55 11.20
CA SER A 172 -3.84 -8.96 11.62
C SER A 172 -4.99 -9.93 11.30
N MET A 173 -6.16 -9.45 10.87
CA MET A 173 -7.32 -10.30 10.54
C MET A 173 -7.21 -11.00 9.18
N GLY A 174 -6.19 -10.72 8.37
CA GLY A 174 -6.00 -11.37 7.07
C GLY A 174 -5.05 -10.61 6.15
N ARG A 175 -5.56 -10.13 5.02
CA ARG A 175 -4.77 -9.45 3.99
C ARG A 175 -4.51 -7.99 4.37
N VAL A 176 -3.24 -7.62 4.42
CA VAL A 176 -2.75 -6.25 4.61
C VAL A 176 -3.18 -5.33 3.46
N ARG A 177 -3.40 -4.05 3.78
CA ARG A 177 -3.74 -2.98 2.82
C ARG A 177 -2.94 -1.71 3.09
N ALA A 178 -2.93 -0.79 2.12
CA ALA A 178 -2.41 0.55 2.32
C ALA A 178 -3.57 1.52 2.65
N ASN A 179 -3.48 2.20 3.79
CA ASN A 179 -4.48 3.18 4.24
C ASN A 179 -3.89 4.60 4.18
N VAL A 180 -4.72 5.57 3.81
CA VAL A 180 -4.45 7.02 4.01
C VAL A 180 -4.73 7.41 5.47
N PRO A 181 -4.14 8.50 6.00
CA PRO A 181 -4.23 8.89 7.43
C PRO A 181 -5.65 9.19 7.94
N ASN A 182 -6.64 9.39 7.07
CA ASN A 182 -8.03 9.55 7.46
C ASN A 182 -8.85 8.23 7.45
N ILE A 183 -8.23 7.08 7.20
CA ILE A 183 -8.83 5.75 7.40
C ILE A 183 -8.22 5.11 8.66
N ILE A 184 -9.03 4.87 9.69
CA ILE A 184 -8.57 4.44 11.02
C ILE A 184 -9.13 3.06 11.38
N GLU A 185 -8.23 2.10 11.63
CA GLU A 185 -8.57 0.72 11.98
C GLU A 185 -8.99 0.58 13.45
N VAL A 186 -10.29 0.36 13.66
CA VAL A 186 -10.92 0.26 15.00
C VAL A 186 -11.70 -1.05 15.19
N ALA A 187 -11.37 -2.11 14.44
CA ALA A 187 -11.96 -3.42 14.67
C ALA A 187 -11.83 -3.85 16.14
N GLY A 188 -12.97 -4.23 16.73
CA GLY A 188 -13.07 -4.67 18.11
C GLY A 188 -13.62 -3.63 19.11
N ILE A 189 -14.17 -2.49 18.71
CA ILE A 189 -14.84 -1.55 19.65
C ILE A 189 -15.85 -2.28 20.56
N HIS A 190 -16.70 -3.15 19.97
CA HIS A 190 -17.70 -3.97 20.68
C HIS A 190 -17.12 -5.00 21.67
N LEU A 191 -15.80 -5.20 21.66
CA LEU A 191 -15.10 -6.09 22.59
C LEU A 191 -14.63 -5.36 23.86
N SER A 192 -14.72 -4.02 23.88
CA SER A 192 -14.28 -3.18 25.00
C SER A 192 -15.22 -3.26 26.21
N GLU A 193 -16.47 -3.62 25.99
CA GLU A 193 -17.44 -3.91 27.05
C GLU A 193 -17.19 -5.31 27.65
N PRO A 194 -17.51 -5.56 28.93
CA PRO A 194 -17.43 -6.89 29.50
C PRO A 194 -18.43 -7.85 28.82
N PRO A 195 -18.10 -9.15 28.66
CA PRO A 195 -19.02 -10.12 28.07
C PRO A 195 -20.23 -10.36 28.97
N GLU A 196 -21.38 -10.67 28.37
CA GLU A 196 -22.58 -11.11 29.10
C GLU A 196 -22.31 -12.43 29.84
N PRO A 197 -22.77 -12.60 31.09
CA PRO A 197 -22.49 -13.80 31.88
C PRO A 197 -23.37 -15.00 31.48
N CYS A 198 -22.77 -16.19 31.44
CA CYS A 198 -23.47 -17.45 31.29
C CYS A 198 -24.40 -17.76 32.47
N ASP A 199 -25.58 -18.30 32.17
CA ASP A 199 -26.42 -18.94 33.20
C ASP A 199 -25.72 -20.18 33.79
N LYS A 200 -26.19 -20.63 34.96
CA LYS A 200 -25.53 -21.73 35.71
C LYS A 200 -25.56 -23.07 34.97
N ASP A 201 -26.58 -23.33 34.16
CA ASP A 201 -26.76 -24.60 33.47
C ASP A 201 -25.93 -24.65 32.19
N LEU A 202 -25.86 -23.54 31.43
CA LEU A 202 -24.91 -23.35 30.34
C LEU A 202 -23.47 -23.41 30.85
N ARG A 203 -23.15 -22.68 31.93
CA ARG A 203 -21.80 -22.65 32.51
C ARG A 203 -21.35 -24.06 32.92
N ARG A 204 -22.21 -24.79 33.64
CA ARG A 204 -21.99 -26.20 33.97
C ARG A 204 -21.87 -27.08 32.72
N PHE A 205 -22.67 -26.83 31.69
CA PHE A 205 -22.59 -27.58 30.43
C PHE A 205 -21.24 -27.40 29.73
N LEU A 206 -20.64 -26.20 29.81
CA LEU A 206 -19.31 -25.89 29.29
C LEU A 206 -18.17 -26.45 30.17
N ASP A 207 -18.27 -26.35 31.50
CA ASP A 207 -17.20 -26.77 32.41
C ASP A 207 -17.01 -28.31 32.44
N GLU A 208 -18.09 -29.11 32.39
CA GLU A 208 -18.05 -30.59 32.35
C GLU A 208 -17.68 -31.18 30.96
N ALA A 209 -17.15 -30.40 30.02
CA ALA A 209 -16.97 -30.79 28.63
C ALA A 209 -15.62 -31.48 28.34
N GLU A 210 -15.43 -32.72 28.80
CA GLU A 210 -14.15 -33.47 28.68
C GLU A 210 -13.54 -33.50 27.26
N ASN A 211 -14.36 -33.71 26.22
CA ASN A 211 -13.91 -33.77 24.82
C ASN A 211 -13.85 -32.37 24.15
N GLY A 212 -14.08 -31.31 24.91
CA GLY A 212 -14.24 -29.94 24.43
C GLY A 212 -15.67 -29.60 23.97
N VAL A 213 -15.88 -28.31 23.72
CA VAL A 213 -17.14 -27.72 23.26
C VAL A 213 -17.00 -27.20 21.83
N ILE A 214 -18.06 -27.36 21.05
CA ILE A 214 -18.30 -26.69 19.78
C ILE A 214 -19.43 -25.68 19.99
N TYR A 215 -19.26 -24.44 19.55
CA TYR A 215 -20.33 -23.46 19.51
C TYR A 215 -20.84 -23.31 18.07
N PHE A 216 -22.16 -23.23 17.89
CA PHE A 216 -22.82 -23.05 16.59
C PHE A 216 -23.75 -21.84 16.64
N SER A 217 -23.51 -20.85 15.78
CA SER A 217 -24.38 -19.68 15.64
C SER A 217 -24.27 -19.08 14.24
N LEU A 218 -25.42 -18.96 13.55
CA LEU A 218 -25.52 -18.32 12.24
C LEU A 218 -25.88 -16.82 12.34
N GLY A 219 -25.55 -16.18 13.47
CA GLY A 219 -25.87 -14.78 13.73
C GLY A 219 -27.35 -14.54 13.99
N MET A 220 -27.78 -13.28 13.84
CA MET A 220 -29.19 -12.87 13.95
C MET A 220 -29.92 -12.92 12.60
N ASP A 221 -29.19 -12.76 11.51
CA ASP A 221 -29.74 -12.58 10.16
C ASP A 221 -30.10 -13.91 9.47
N VAL A 222 -29.41 -15.00 9.81
CA VAL A 222 -29.71 -16.35 9.32
C VAL A 222 -30.38 -17.16 10.42
N LEU A 223 -31.71 -17.03 10.52
CA LEU A 223 -32.53 -17.79 11.47
C LEU A 223 -32.66 -19.26 11.04
N ILE A 224 -32.52 -20.20 11.98
CA ILE A 224 -32.51 -21.64 11.69
C ILE A 224 -33.85 -22.10 11.13
N LYS A 225 -34.96 -21.46 11.52
CA LYS A 225 -36.30 -21.76 10.96
C LYS A 225 -36.39 -21.60 9.44
N PHE A 226 -35.58 -20.72 8.84
CA PHE A 226 -35.56 -20.47 7.39
C PHE A 226 -34.58 -21.37 6.63
N LEU A 227 -33.73 -22.16 7.31
CA LEU A 227 -32.90 -23.16 6.63
C LEU A 227 -33.77 -24.31 6.09
N PRO A 228 -33.48 -24.87 4.91
CA PRO A 228 -34.15 -26.06 4.41
C PRO A 228 -34.10 -27.22 5.43
N LYS A 229 -35.21 -27.94 5.59
CA LYS A 229 -35.32 -29.05 6.56
C LYS A 229 -34.29 -30.17 6.35
N SER A 230 -33.78 -30.32 5.13
CA SER A 230 -32.63 -31.16 4.78
C SER A 230 -31.34 -30.72 5.51
N ILE A 231 -31.01 -29.43 5.45
CA ILE A 231 -29.86 -28.83 6.14
C ILE A 231 -30.03 -28.89 7.66
N GLN A 232 -31.22 -28.56 8.18
CA GLN A 232 -31.51 -28.70 9.62
C GLN A 232 -31.27 -30.13 10.13
N LYS A 233 -31.74 -31.14 9.37
CA LYS A 233 -31.49 -32.56 9.71
C LYS A 233 -30.01 -32.92 9.61
N LEU A 234 -29.32 -32.48 8.56
CA LEU A 234 -27.89 -32.74 8.32
C LEU A 234 -27.01 -32.22 9.46
N LEU A 235 -27.25 -30.98 9.92
CA LEU A 235 -26.57 -30.37 11.05
C LEU A 235 -26.75 -31.22 12.33
N LEU A 236 -27.99 -31.56 12.67
CA LEU A 236 -28.32 -32.39 13.84
C LEU A 236 -27.71 -33.81 13.76
N GLU A 237 -27.80 -34.45 12.60
CA GLU A 237 -27.23 -35.79 12.38
C GLU A 237 -25.70 -35.76 12.46
N SER A 238 -25.06 -34.65 12.07
CA SER A 238 -23.62 -34.46 12.27
C SER A 238 -23.29 -34.26 13.75
N PHE A 239 -23.99 -33.37 14.46
CA PHE A 239 -23.71 -33.06 15.87
C PHE A 239 -23.94 -34.24 16.82
N THR A 240 -24.89 -35.11 16.52
CA THR A 240 -25.12 -36.38 17.27
C THR A 240 -24.03 -37.44 17.04
N ARG A 241 -23.19 -37.31 16.01
CA ARG A 241 -22.03 -38.18 15.72
C ARG A 241 -20.72 -37.70 16.36
N LEU A 242 -20.73 -36.58 17.08
CA LEU A 242 -19.54 -35.96 17.69
C LEU A 242 -19.38 -36.37 19.17
N LYS A 243 -18.13 -36.38 19.66
CA LYS A 243 -17.82 -36.61 21.09
C LYS A 243 -17.93 -35.33 21.92
N GLN A 244 -17.82 -34.19 21.24
CA GLN A 244 -17.89 -32.84 21.80
C GLN A 244 -19.31 -32.54 22.30
N ARG A 245 -19.38 -31.69 23.33
CA ARG A 245 -20.62 -30.98 23.67
C ARG A 245 -20.83 -29.85 22.65
N VAL A 246 -22.06 -29.66 22.17
CA VAL A 246 -22.40 -28.66 21.15
C VAL A 246 -23.41 -27.68 21.72
N VAL A 247 -23.06 -26.39 21.76
CA VAL A 247 -23.98 -25.30 22.13
C VAL A 247 -24.52 -24.70 20.84
N VAL A 248 -25.84 -24.82 20.63
CA VAL A 248 -26.54 -24.38 19.42
C VAL A 248 -27.39 -23.15 19.73
N ARG A 249 -27.03 -22.00 19.16
CA ARG A 249 -27.88 -20.80 19.14
C ARG A 249 -29.01 -21.01 18.14
N SER A 250 -30.27 -21.01 18.60
CA SER A 250 -31.46 -21.36 17.79
C SER A 250 -32.67 -20.50 18.16
N ASP A 251 -33.32 -19.91 17.16
CA ASP A 251 -34.63 -19.28 17.29
C ASP A 251 -35.78 -20.30 17.44
N VAL A 252 -35.52 -21.58 17.12
CA VAL A 252 -36.46 -22.69 17.31
C VAL A 252 -36.20 -23.36 18.66
N SER A 253 -37.18 -23.28 19.57
CA SER A 253 -37.11 -23.82 20.93
C SER A 253 -37.17 -25.36 21.00
N SER A 254 -37.70 -26.00 19.95
CA SER A 254 -37.95 -27.44 19.86
C SER A 254 -37.15 -28.11 18.74
N ILE A 255 -35.83 -28.18 18.87
CA ILE A 255 -35.00 -29.05 18.02
C ILE A 255 -35.36 -30.53 18.32
N PRO A 256 -35.78 -31.34 17.34
CA PRO A 256 -36.04 -32.77 17.53
C PRO A 256 -34.79 -33.54 17.96
N ASN A 257 -34.95 -34.70 18.61
CA ASN A 257 -33.83 -35.54 19.07
C ASN A 257 -32.74 -34.78 19.85
N LYS A 258 -33.09 -34.20 21.01
CA LYS A 258 -32.09 -33.74 21.99
C LYS A 258 -31.26 -34.94 22.51
N SER A 259 -30.07 -35.13 21.96
CA SER A 259 -29.03 -35.98 22.55
C SER A 259 -28.39 -35.27 23.75
N GLY A 260 -27.82 -36.04 24.68
CA GLY A 260 -27.19 -35.49 25.88
C GLY A 260 -25.96 -34.59 25.63
N ASN A 261 -25.45 -34.54 24.40
CA ASN A 261 -24.33 -33.69 24.01
C ASN A 261 -24.76 -32.36 23.34
N ILE A 262 -26.06 -32.03 23.22
CA ILE A 262 -26.53 -30.81 22.56
C ILE A 262 -27.30 -29.91 23.55
N TYR A 263 -26.80 -28.68 23.75
CA TYR A 263 -27.48 -27.61 24.49
C TYR A 263 -28.05 -26.60 23.49
N VAL A 264 -29.27 -26.13 23.70
CA VAL A 264 -30.00 -25.26 22.76
C VAL A 264 -30.45 -24.00 23.49
N ILE A 265 -30.08 -22.84 22.96
CA ILE A 265 -30.31 -21.53 23.59
C ILE A 265 -30.72 -20.48 22.53
N SER A 266 -31.60 -19.53 22.89
CA SER A 266 -32.16 -18.56 21.93
C SER A 266 -31.32 -17.28 21.80
N GLN A 267 -30.89 -16.73 22.95
CA GLN A 267 -29.90 -15.67 23.08
C GLN A 267 -28.70 -16.25 23.81
N ALA A 268 -27.55 -16.31 23.13
CA ALA A 268 -26.33 -16.90 23.66
C ALA A 268 -25.38 -15.78 24.10
N PRO A 269 -24.77 -15.85 25.29
CA PRO A 269 -23.66 -14.98 25.70
C PRO A 269 -22.40 -15.35 24.90
N GLN A 270 -22.40 -15.02 23.61
CA GLN A 270 -21.49 -15.55 22.59
C GLN A 270 -20.03 -15.32 22.95
N ARG A 271 -19.70 -14.18 23.56
CA ARG A 271 -18.34 -13.84 23.99
C ARG A 271 -17.84 -14.71 25.16
N GLU A 272 -18.59 -14.89 26.25
CA GLU A 272 -18.11 -15.80 27.32
C GLU A 272 -18.02 -17.25 26.81
N ILE A 273 -18.94 -17.68 25.94
CA ILE A 273 -18.85 -19.01 25.33
C ILE A 273 -17.54 -19.14 24.54
N LEU A 274 -17.20 -18.20 23.65
CA LEU A 274 -15.97 -18.24 22.85
C LEU A 274 -14.70 -18.08 23.70
N GLU A 275 -14.74 -17.28 24.77
CA GLU A 275 -13.63 -17.10 25.71
C GLU A 275 -13.49 -18.29 26.70
N HIS A 276 -14.41 -19.26 26.71
CA HIS A 276 -14.39 -20.42 27.61
C HIS A 276 -13.29 -21.43 27.24
N PRO A 277 -12.43 -21.88 28.19
CA PRO A 277 -11.25 -22.69 27.90
C PRO A 277 -11.53 -24.09 27.31
N ASN A 278 -12.78 -24.58 27.40
CA ASN A 278 -13.17 -25.84 26.78
C ASN A 278 -13.65 -25.71 25.32
N VAL A 279 -13.94 -24.50 24.81
CA VAL A 279 -14.33 -24.32 23.40
C VAL A 279 -13.15 -24.59 22.46
N ARG A 280 -13.41 -25.35 21.40
CA ARG A 280 -12.41 -25.81 20.41
C ARG A 280 -12.71 -25.37 18.98
N LEU A 281 -13.96 -25.07 18.67
CA LEU A 281 -14.43 -24.73 17.33
C LEU A 281 -15.68 -23.86 17.41
N PHE A 282 -15.73 -22.84 16.56
CA PHE A 282 -16.93 -22.06 16.28
C PHE A 282 -17.43 -22.34 14.86
N ILE A 283 -18.67 -22.79 14.73
CA ILE A 283 -19.33 -22.96 13.43
C ILE A 283 -20.24 -21.75 13.19
N THR A 284 -19.98 -21.01 12.11
CA THR A 284 -20.58 -19.69 11.89
C THR A 284 -20.88 -19.37 10.44
N HIS A 285 -21.91 -18.55 10.23
CA HIS A 285 -22.25 -17.95 8.95
C HIS A 285 -21.22 -16.94 8.41
N GLY A 286 -20.32 -16.41 9.25
CA GLY A 286 -19.29 -15.46 8.81
C GLY A 286 -19.59 -13.96 8.97
N GLY A 287 -20.64 -13.57 9.68
CA GLY A 287 -20.88 -12.17 10.03
C GLY A 287 -19.70 -11.54 10.79
N MET A 288 -19.34 -10.30 10.44
CA MET A 288 -18.05 -9.69 10.78
C MET A 288 -17.75 -9.63 12.29
N LEU A 289 -18.73 -9.27 13.13
CA LEU A 289 -18.52 -9.20 14.58
C LEU A 289 -18.21 -10.58 15.16
N SER A 290 -18.95 -11.62 14.76
CA SER A 290 -18.69 -13.01 15.17
C SER A 290 -17.30 -13.51 14.72
N VAL A 291 -16.80 -13.04 13.56
CA VAL A 291 -15.42 -13.35 13.11
C VAL A 291 -14.38 -12.63 13.98
N MET A 292 -14.63 -11.38 14.37
CA MET A 292 -13.76 -10.65 15.32
C MET A 292 -13.74 -11.27 16.70
N GLU A 293 -14.89 -11.69 17.25
CA GLU A 293 -14.98 -12.37 18.55
C GLU A 293 -14.22 -13.71 18.55
N ALA A 294 -14.27 -14.47 17.45
CA ALA A 294 -13.54 -15.72 17.29
C ALA A 294 -12.01 -15.51 17.18
N ILE A 295 -11.58 -14.50 16.41
CA ILE A 295 -10.17 -14.05 16.36
C ILE A 295 -9.71 -13.60 17.75
N TYR A 296 -10.48 -12.72 18.41
CA TYR A 296 -10.15 -12.22 19.73
C TYR A 296 -10.03 -13.34 20.76
N SER A 297 -10.91 -14.35 20.72
CA SER A 297 -10.90 -15.49 21.64
C SER A 297 -9.88 -16.58 21.28
N GLY A 298 -9.31 -16.55 20.06
CA GLY A 298 -8.38 -17.56 19.57
C GLY A 298 -9.03 -18.91 19.26
N VAL A 299 -10.29 -18.90 18.79
CA VAL A 299 -11.09 -20.09 18.49
C VAL A 299 -11.17 -20.33 16.97
N PRO A 300 -10.70 -21.49 16.46
CA PRO A 300 -10.85 -21.87 15.04
C PRO A 300 -12.29 -21.82 14.53
N MET A 301 -12.46 -21.60 13.22
CA MET A 301 -13.78 -21.43 12.60
C MET A 301 -14.09 -22.46 11.51
N LEU A 302 -15.35 -22.91 11.48
CA LEU A 302 -15.96 -23.56 10.32
C LEU A 302 -17.00 -22.61 9.72
N GLY A 303 -16.70 -22.09 8.54
CA GLY A 303 -17.55 -21.14 7.82
C GLY A 303 -18.60 -21.81 6.95
N ILE A 304 -19.85 -21.37 7.07
CA ILE A 304 -20.96 -21.75 6.18
C ILE A 304 -21.67 -20.46 5.72
N PRO A 305 -21.13 -19.74 4.71
CA PRO A 305 -21.70 -18.47 4.24
C PRO A 305 -23.01 -18.69 3.49
N PHE A 306 -23.87 -17.67 3.49
CA PHE A 306 -25.17 -17.67 2.79
C PHE A 306 -25.32 -16.47 1.84
N PHE A 307 -24.94 -15.25 2.25
CA PHE A 307 -25.12 -14.04 1.44
C PHE A 307 -24.14 -12.90 1.78
N PHE A 308 -24.04 -11.93 0.87
CA PHE A 308 -23.27 -10.67 1.01
C PHE A 308 -21.82 -10.85 1.49
N ASP A 309 -21.37 -10.11 2.50
CA ASP A 309 -19.97 -10.00 2.94
C ASP A 309 -19.42 -11.30 3.58
N GLN A 310 -20.30 -12.17 4.08
CA GLN A 310 -19.99 -13.42 4.77
C GLN A 310 -18.91 -14.27 4.08
N PHE A 311 -19.02 -14.42 2.75
CA PHE A 311 -18.06 -15.16 1.92
C PHE A 311 -16.64 -14.59 2.07
N GLY A 312 -16.48 -13.26 2.01
CA GLY A 312 -15.19 -12.60 2.11
C GLY A 312 -14.62 -12.53 3.51
N ASN A 313 -15.49 -12.47 4.52
CA ASN A 313 -15.10 -12.49 5.92
C ASN A 313 -14.46 -13.84 6.26
N LEU A 314 -15.14 -14.93 5.88
CA LEU A 314 -14.68 -16.30 6.07
C LEU A 314 -13.48 -16.64 5.18
N HIS A 315 -13.46 -16.22 3.92
CA HIS A 315 -12.33 -16.49 3.03
C HIS A 315 -11.02 -15.83 3.52
N ARG A 316 -11.09 -14.62 4.12
CA ARG A 316 -9.91 -13.97 4.73
C ARG A 316 -9.31 -14.80 5.86
N VAL A 317 -10.13 -15.33 6.77
CA VAL A 317 -9.64 -16.16 7.89
C VAL A 317 -9.24 -17.58 7.47
N GLN A 318 -9.78 -18.09 6.34
CA GLN A 318 -9.28 -19.31 5.70
C GLN A 318 -7.88 -19.09 5.09
N LEU A 319 -7.66 -18.00 4.34
CA LEU A 319 -6.33 -17.64 3.83
C LEU A 319 -5.33 -17.40 4.97
N ALA A 320 -5.77 -16.81 6.08
CA ALA A 320 -4.96 -16.66 7.29
C ALA A 320 -4.68 -17.98 8.02
N GLY A 321 -5.31 -19.11 7.63
CA GLY A 321 -5.08 -20.44 8.19
C GLY A 321 -5.86 -20.79 9.46
N MET A 322 -6.86 -19.98 9.82
CA MET A 322 -7.67 -20.13 11.04
C MET A 322 -9.01 -20.86 10.81
N ALA A 323 -9.43 -21.03 9.55
CA ALA A 323 -10.74 -21.57 9.20
C ALA A 323 -10.73 -22.57 8.03
N ILE A 324 -11.82 -23.34 7.94
CA ILE A 324 -12.29 -24.01 6.71
C ILE A 324 -13.64 -23.39 6.34
N VAL A 325 -13.91 -23.19 5.05
CA VAL A 325 -15.20 -22.70 4.52
C VAL A 325 -15.84 -23.79 3.66
N LEU A 326 -17.14 -24.02 3.86
CA LEU A 326 -17.93 -25.01 3.11
C LEU A 326 -18.98 -24.32 2.24
N ASP A 327 -19.08 -24.75 0.98
CA ASP A 327 -20.22 -24.40 0.13
C ASP A 327 -21.51 -25.03 0.69
N ASN A 328 -22.51 -24.19 0.93
CA ASN A 328 -23.80 -24.61 1.48
C ASN A 328 -24.59 -25.53 0.51
N ASN A 329 -24.31 -25.46 -0.81
CA ASN A 329 -24.94 -26.29 -1.84
C ASN A 329 -24.35 -27.70 -1.89
N ALA A 330 -23.08 -27.86 -1.51
CA ALA A 330 -22.34 -29.12 -1.51
C ALA A 330 -22.32 -29.82 -0.13
N LEU A 331 -23.04 -29.30 0.87
CA LEU A 331 -22.96 -29.77 2.24
C LEU A 331 -23.49 -31.21 2.40
N SER A 332 -22.72 -32.07 3.07
CA SER A 332 -23.14 -33.42 3.46
C SER A 332 -22.74 -33.73 4.91
N VAL A 333 -23.38 -34.73 5.53
CA VAL A 333 -23.07 -35.15 6.91
C VAL A 333 -21.59 -35.54 7.05
N ASP A 334 -21.03 -36.21 6.05
CA ASP A 334 -19.65 -36.69 6.10
C ASP A 334 -18.63 -35.58 5.80
N ILE A 335 -18.95 -34.63 4.90
CA ILE A 335 -18.14 -33.41 4.66
C ILE A 335 -18.11 -32.53 5.93
N LEU A 336 -19.27 -32.31 6.56
CA LEU A 336 -19.36 -31.54 7.79
C LEU A 336 -18.62 -32.23 8.94
N THR A 337 -18.84 -33.53 9.15
CA THR A 337 -18.20 -34.29 10.24
C THR A 337 -16.67 -34.39 10.05
N SER A 338 -16.17 -34.56 8.82
CA SER A 338 -14.73 -34.59 8.55
C SER A 338 -14.07 -33.22 8.72
N SER A 339 -14.70 -32.14 8.25
CA SER A 339 -14.19 -30.77 8.42
C SER A 339 -14.14 -30.34 9.90
N ILE A 340 -15.13 -30.75 10.70
CA ILE A 340 -15.12 -30.54 12.15
C ILE A 340 -13.96 -31.29 12.81
N ARG A 341 -13.67 -32.53 12.40
CA ARG A 341 -12.52 -33.29 12.93
C ARG A 341 -11.20 -32.66 12.54
N GLU A 342 -11.02 -32.29 11.27
CA GLU A 342 -9.79 -31.62 10.81
C GLU A 342 -9.48 -30.35 11.63
N LEU A 343 -10.47 -29.49 11.87
CA LEU A 343 -10.30 -28.26 12.67
C LEU A 343 -9.98 -28.49 14.15
N ILE A 344 -10.37 -29.63 14.72
CA ILE A 344 -10.19 -29.97 16.16
C ILE A 344 -8.95 -30.84 16.39
N GLU A 345 -8.65 -31.76 15.47
CA GLU A 345 -7.59 -32.76 15.56
C GLU A 345 -6.26 -32.25 14.95
N ASN A 346 -6.30 -31.34 13.97
CA ASN A 346 -5.09 -30.71 13.43
C ASN A 346 -4.70 -29.45 14.25
N PRO A 347 -3.57 -29.46 14.97
CA PRO A 347 -3.18 -28.34 15.84
C PRO A 347 -2.86 -27.04 15.08
N LYS A 348 -2.64 -27.09 13.75
CA LYS A 348 -2.37 -25.91 12.91
C LYS A 348 -3.41 -24.81 13.13
N TYR A 349 -4.69 -25.16 13.08
CA TYR A 349 -5.78 -24.19 13.19
C TYR A 349 -5.84 -23.56 14.58
N ALA A 350 -5.71 -24.36 15.65
CA ALA A 350 -5.71 -23.87 17.03
C ALA A 350 -4.46 -23.04 17.39
N LEU A 351 -3.30 -23.35 16.82
CA LEU A 351 -2.09 -22.54 16.96
C LEU A 351 -2.26 -21.19 16.24
N ARG A 352 -2.70 -21.21 14.98
CA ARG A 352 -2.88 -19.99 14.19
C ARG A 352 -3.99 -19.09 14.72
N ALA A 353 -5.06 -19.67 15.29
CA ALA A 353 -6.11 -18.92 15.98
C ALA A 353 -5.57 -18.15 17.19
N LYS A 354 -4.72 -18.78 18.02
CA LYS A 354 -4.06 -18.12 19.16
C LYS A 354 -3.08 -17.04 18.73
N GLU A 355 -2.32 -17.29 17.68
CA GLU A 355 -1.41 -16.30 17.09
C GLU A 355 -2.19 -15.07 16.59
N MET A 356 -3.27 -15.28 15.82
CA MET A 356 -4.14 -14.18 15.37
C MET A 356 -4.81 -13.44 16.55
N SER A 357 -5.17 -14.13 17.63
CA SER A 357 -5.66 -13.51 18.87
C SER A 357 -4.63 -12.57 19.51
N LEU A 358 -3.39 -13.02 19.68
CA LEU A 358 -2.29 -12.20 20.19
C LEU A 358 -2.06 -10.97 19.29
N ASN A 359 -1.93 -11.19 17.98
CA ASN A 359 -1.65 -10.14 16.99
C ASN A 359 -2.84 -9.18 16.78
N PHE A 360 -4.05 -9.54 17.22
CA PHE A 360 -5.24 -8.68 17.20
C PHE A 360 -5.41 -7.89 18.52
N ARG A 361 -4.87 -8.40 19.64
CA ARG A 361 -4.90 -7.77 20.97
C ARG A 361 -3.71 -6.83 21.21
N ASP A 362 -2.54 -7.12 20.65
CA ASP A 362 -1.31 -6.32 20.82
C ASP A 362 -1.38 -5.00 20.04
N ARG A 363 -1.82 -3.92 20.72
CA ARG A 363 -1.96 -2.56 20.18
C ARG A 363 -1.51 -1.53 21.23
N PRO A 364 -1.05 -0.32 20.83
CA PRO A 364 -0.61 0.71 21.79
C PRO A 364 -1.78 1.45 22.49
N MET A 365 -3.01 1.26 22.01
CA MET A 365 -4.23 1.92 22.49
C MET A 365 -5.43 1.01 22.19
N SER A 366 -6.50 1.06 22.99
CA SER A 366 -7.70 0.24 22.75
C SER A 366 -8.44 0.69 21.47
N PRO A 367 -9.27 -0.16 20.84
CA PRO A 367 -10.06 0.23 19.67
C PRO A 367 -11.03 1.39 19.96
N LEU A 368 -11.57 1.43 21.18
CA LEU A 368 -12.48 2.48 21.64
C LEU A 368 -11.76 3.80 21.90
N ASP A 369 -10.64 3.79 22.63
CA ASP A 369 -9.84 5.00 22.88
C ASP A 369 -9.30 5.58 21.58
N THR A 370 -8.90 4.71 20.63
CA THR A 370 -8.49 5.10 19.28
C THR A 370 -9.63 5.80 18.54
N ALA A 371 -10.85 5.25 18.58
CA ALA A 371 -12.02 5.85 17.96
C ALA A 371 -12.38 7.21 18.58
N VAL A 372 -12.32 7.33 19.91
CA VAL A 372 -12.57 8.59 20.64
C VAL A 372 -11.53 9.64 20.26
N TRP A 373 -10.23 9.31 20.34
CA TRP A 373 -9.15 10.26 20.01
C TRP A 373 -9.25 10.79 18.58
N TRP A 374 -9.58 9.93 17.61
CA TRP A 374 -9.76 10.35 16.21
C TRP A 374 -11.08 11.12 15.96
N THR A 375 -12.13 10.85 16.74
CA THR A 375 -13.36 11.66 16.74
C THR A 375 -13.07 13.08 17.24
N GLU A 376 -12.33 13.21 18.34
CA GLU A 376 -11.90 14.52 18.81
C GLU A 376 -10.91 15.20 17.84
N TYR A 377 -9.99 14.44 17.22
CA TYR A 377 -9.07 14.98 16.22
C TYR A 377 -9.82 15.62 15.05
N ALA A 378 -10.90 14.99 14.57
CA ALA A 378 -11.76 15.55 13.53
C ALA A 378 -12.46 16.84 13.99
N LEU A 379 -12.94 16.90 15.23
CA LEU A 379 -13.48 18.15 15.82
C LEU A 379 -12.41 19.26 15.93
N ARG A 380 -11.17 18.91 16.31
CA ARG A 380 -10.03 19.84 16.38
C ARG A 380 -9.54 20.32 15.00
N ASN A 381 -9.70 19.49 13.96
CA ASN A 381 -9.09 19.69 12.64
C ASN A 381 -10.13 19.62 11.50
N GLN A 382 -11.05 20.58 11.46
CA GLN A 382 -12.12 20.68 10.44
C GLN A 382 -11.63 20.86 8.98
N ASP A 383 -10.41 21.38 8.77
CA ASP A 383 -9.75 21.35 7.45
C ASP A 383 -9.07 19.99 7.28
N ILE A 384 -9.56 19.19 6.34
CA ILE A 384 -9.18 17.78 6.15
C ILE A 384 -8.15 17.61 5.02
N SER A 385 -7.77 18.71 4.35
CA SER A 385 -6.91 18.70 3.16
C SER A 385 -5.47 18.24 3.42
N HIS A 386 -5.05 18.11 4.69
CA HIS A 386 -3.75 17.58 5.10
C HIS A 386 -3.78 16.12 5.58
N ILE A 387 -4.92 15.42 5.51
CA ILE A 387 -5.07 13.98 5.81
C ILE A 387 -5.72 13.16 4.68
N ARG A 388 -6.21 13.83 3.61
CA ARG A 388 -6.81 13.23 2.41
C ARG A 388 -5.93 13.41 1.16
N LEU A 389 -6.01 12.45 0.22
CA LEU A 389 -5.60 12.62 -1.18
C LEU A 389 -6.78 13.16 -2.02
N ASN A 390 -6.56 14.20 -2.81
CA ASN A 390 -7.64 14.93 -3.49
C ASN A 390 -8.07 14.26 -4.80
N GLU A 391 -9.35 13.91 -4.94
CA GLU A 391 -9.89 13.25 -6.15
C GLU A 391 -9.77 14.09 -7.43
N ASP A 392 -9.77 15.43 -7.33
CA ASP A 392 -9.56 16.33 -8.47
C ASP A 392 -8.17 16.19 -9.12
N GLU A 393 -7.22 15.55 -8.43
CA GLU A 393 -5.91 15.18 -8.98
C GLU A 393 -5.96 13.89 -9.84
N PHE A 394 -7.10 13.20 -9.89
CA PHE A 394 -7.31 11.93 -10.60
C PHE A 394 -8.45 11.97 -11.65
N PRO A 395 -8.43 12.87 -12.67
CA PRO A 395 -9.32 12.77 -13.83
C PRO A 395 -9.42 11.34 -14.39
N PHE A 396 -10.59 10.93 -14.87
CA PHE A 396 -10.90 9.57 -15.35
C PHE A 396 -9.80 8.93 -16.23
N VAL A 397 -9.22 9.74 -17.14
CA VAL A 397 -8.11 9.38 -18.03
C VAL A 397 -6.87 8.90 -17.27
N GLN A 398 -6.57 9.51 -16.13
CA GLN A 398 -5.44 9.23 -15.24
C GLN A 398 -5.75 8.05 -14.30
N TYR A 399 -6.98 7.93 -13.79
CA TYR A 399 -7.37 6.76 -12.99
C TYR A 399 -7.17 5.46 -13.78
N TYR A 400 -7.57 5.41 -15.05
CA TYR A 400 -7.40 4.23 -15.92
C TYR A 400 -6.06 4.18 -16.69
N GLY A 401 -5.15 5.13 -16.47
CA GLY A 401 -3.83 5.15 -17.14
C GLY A 401 -3.90 5.31 -18.67
N LEU A 402 -5.01 5.84 -19.20
CA LEU A 402 -5.28 5.95 -20.64
C LEU A 402 -4.26 6.84 -21.36
N GLU A 403 -3.55 7.70 -20.65
CA GLU A 403 -2.46 8.53 -21.16
C GLU A 403 -1.30 7.67 -21.74
N SER A 404 -1.08 6.48 -21.18
CA SER A 404 -0.12 5.50 -21.71
C SER A 404 -0.49 5.01 -23.11
N LEU A 405 -1.78 5.01 -23.46
CA LEU A 405 -2.27 4.60 -24.78
C LEU A 405 -1.85 5.56 -25.88
N ILE A 406 -1.70 6.85 -25.55
CA ILE A 406 -1.23 7.86 -26.52
C ILE A 406 0.25 7.60 -26.83
N SER A 407 1.08 7.40 -25.79
CA SER A 407 2.51 7.07 -25.94
C SER A 407 2.74 5.78 -26.73
N TRP A 408 2.07 4.69 -26.37
CA TRP A 408 2.21 3.42 -27.09
C TRP A 408 1.52 3.41 -28.45
N GLY A 409 0.37 4.08 -28.60
CA GLY A 409 -0.31 4.26 -29.88
C GLY A 409 0.55 5.02 -30.90
N LEU A 410 1.28 6.06 -30.45
CA LEU A 410 2.29 6.74 -31.26
C LEU A 410 3.44 5.81 -31.63
N ARG A 411 3.99 5.04 -30.69
CA ARG A 411 5.08 4.07 -30.95
C ARG A 411 4.69 2.99 -31.97
N PHE A 412 3.56 2.32 -31.76
CA PHE A 412 3.06 1.31 -32.70
C PHE A 412 2.64 1.94 -34.03
N GLY A 413 2.03 3.13 -34.03
CA GLY A 413 1.75 3.89 -35.24
C GLY A 413 3.01 4.23 -36.04
N PHE A 414 4.12 4.58 -35.37
CA PHE A 414 5.41 4.85 -36.01
C PHE A 414 6.03 3.58 -36.62
N VAL A 415 5.93 2.44 -35.93
CA VAL A 415 6.39 1.13 -36.44
C VAL A 415 5.54 0.70 -37.64
N ILE A 416 4.21 0.77 -37.55
CA ILE A 416 3.28 0.43 -38.64
C ILE A 416 3.49 1.36 -39.84
N GLY A 417 3.64 2.67 -39.61
CA GLY A 417 3.97 3.64 -40.65
C GLY A 417 5.32 3.37 -41.31
N SER A 418 6.33 2.97 -40.54
CA SER A 418 7.65 2.59 -41.05
C SER A 418 7.60 1.30 -41.89
N LEU A 419 6.84 0.29 -41.45
CA LEU A 419 6.62 -0.95 -42.20
C LEU A 419 5.82 -0.69 -43.49
N PHE A 420 4.81 0.20 -43.45
CA PHE A 420 4.05 0.61 -44.62
C PHE A 420 4.92 1.39 -45.63
N LEU A 421 5.75 2.33 -45.16
CA LEU A 421 6.72 3.05 -45.99
C LEU A 421 7.78 2.12 -46.60
N LEU A 422 8.24 1.12 -45.85
CA LEU A 422 9.16 0.09 -46.34
C LEU A 422 8.50 -0.77 -47.40
N GLY A 423 7.30 -1.28 -47.15
CA GLY A 423 6.49 -2.04 -48.11
C GLY A 423 6.19 -1.24 -49.38
N PHE A 424 5.85 0.04 -49.24
CA PHE A 424 5.62 0.96 -50.37
C PHE A 424 6.90 1.21 -51.18
N ARG A 425 8.06 1.38 -50.55
CA ARG A 425 9.36 1.50 -51.23
C ARG A 425 9.78 0.19 -51.93
N ILE A 426 9.49 -0.96 -51.34
CA ILE A 426 9.68 -2.28 -51.97
C ILE A 426 8.75 -2.44 -53.17
N TYR A 427 7.48 -2.06 -53.05
CA TYR A 427 6.52 -2.03 -54.16
C TYR A 427 6.98 -1.09 -55.29
N GLN A 428 7.43 0.13 -54.98
CA GLN A 428 8.00 1.05 -55.98
C GLN A 428 9.24 0.46 -56.68
N LYS A 429 10.16 -0.19 -55.95
CA LYS A 429 11.29 -0.92 -56.55
C LYS A 429 10.81 -2.06 -57.45
N GLY A 430 9.84 -2.87 -57.00
CA GLY A 430 9.27 -3.98 -57.78
C GLY A 430 8.57 -3.51 -59.06
N PHE A 431 7.74 -2.47 -58.95
CA PHE A 431 7.03 -1.84 -60.07
C PHE A 431 8.02 -1.23 -61.08
N ASN A 432 9.04 -0.50 -60.62
CA ASN A 432 10.09 0.03 -61.50
C ASN A 432 10.91 -1.10 -62.17
N ARG A 433 11.16 -2.22 -61.47
CA ARG A 433 11.84 -3.39 -62.04
C ARG A 433 10.99 -4.08 -63.10
N GLN A 434 9.68 -4.24 -62.88
CA GLN A 434 8.74 -4.68 -63.93
C GLN A 434 8.68 -3.69 -65.10
N ARG A 435 8.72 -2.38 -64.84
CA ARG A 435 8.74 -1.34 -65.87
C ARG A 435 10.05 -1.31 -66.67
N GLN A 436 11.15 -1.78 -66.10
CA GLN A 436 12.39 -2.08 -66.84
C GLN A 436 12.26 -3.35 -67.68
N VAL A 437 11.79 -4.47 -67.10
CA VAL A 437 11.59 -5.74 -67.83
C VAL A 437 10.66 -5.54 -69.03
N LEU A 438 9.52 -4.86 -68.86
CA LEU A 438 8.60 -4.54 -69.97
C LEU A 438 9.22 -3.64 -71.05
N LYS A 439 10.21 -2.80 -70.71
CA LYS A 439 11.01 -2.04 -71.69
C LYS A 439 12.10 -2.88 -72.35
N THR A 440 12.59 -3.93 -71.69
CA THR A 440 13.53 -4.90 -72.27
C THR A 440 12.78 -5.82 -73.24
N ASP A 441 11.62 -6.35 -72.86
CA ASP A 441 10.78 -7.21 -73.71
C ASP A 441 10.30 -6.48 -74.97
N GLN A 442 10.00 -5.18 -74.88
CA GLN A 442 9.68 -4.36 -76.08
C GLN A 442 10.84 -4.20 -77.06
N ASN A 443 12.09 -4.46 -76.66
CA ASN A 443 13.28 -4.40 -77.51
C ASN A 443 13.76 -5.78 -78.00
N ILE A 444 13.10 -6.89 -77.62
CA ILE A 444 13.47 -8.26 -78.05
C ILE A 444 12.32 -8.87 -78.88
N VAL A 445 11.88 -8.15 -79.92
CA VAL A 445 10.87 -8.63 -80.89
C VAL A 445 11.30 -8.35 -82.35
N ILE A 446 12.60 -8.50 -82.65
CA ILE A 446 13.15 -8.37 -84.02
C ILE A 446 14.15 -9.51 -84.27
N TYR A 447 13.77 -10.43 -85.19
CA TYR A 447 14.48 -11.66 -85.65
C TYR A 447 14.92 -12.65 -84.53
N ALA A 448 14.63 -13.95 -84.61
CA ALA A 448 14.43 -14.79 -85.79
C ALA A 448 13.12 -15.64 -85.76
N ARG A 449 12.78 -16.24 -86.91
CA ARG A 449 11.45 -16.77 -87.21
C ARG A 449 11.57 -18.06 -88.03
N ASN A 450 11.21 -19.23 -87.48
CA ASN A 450 10.99 -20.41 -88.33
C ASN A 450 9.93 -21.41 -87.85
N LYS A 451 9.32 -22.04 -88.86
CA LYS A 451 8.11 -22.87 -88.91
C LYS A 451 8.04 -24.12 -88.01
N LYS A 452 6.78 -24.45 -87.61
CA LYS A 452 6.07 -25.78 -87.67
C LYS A 452 6.78 -27.05 -87.11
N SER A 453 6.23 -27.70 -86.07
CA SER A 453 5.18 -28.78 -86.08
C SER A 453 5.78 -30.21 -86.07
N ASP A 454 5.21 -31.27 -85.47
CA ASP A 454 3.97 -31.40 -84.68
C ASP A 454 3.94 -32.68 -83.79
N LEU A 455 3.09 -32.65 -82.75
CA LEU A 455 2.38 -33.73 -82.02
C LEU A 455 2.93 -35.19 -81.80
N GLN A 456 3.00 -35.58 -80.50
CA GLN A 456 2.57 -36.88 -79.88
C GLN A 456 3.44 -38.18 -80.05
N LEU A 457 3.29 -39.32 -79.32
CA LEU A 457 2.22 -39.88 -78.42
C LEU A 457 2.68 -40.62 -77.12
N ARG A 458 1.95 -40.35 -76.02
CA ARG A 458 1.43 -41.22 -74.90
C ARG A 458 1.81 -42.72 -74.69
N LYS A 459 2.18 -43.08 -73.44
CA LYS A 459 1.56 -44.05 -72.43
C LYS A 459 2.62 -44.47 -71.36
N LYS A 460 2.41 -44.61 -70.02
CA LYS A 460 1.41 -45.29 -69.11
C LYS A 460 1.69 -46.82 -68.99
N TRP A 461 1.93 -47.50 -67.85
CA TRP A 461 1.44 -47.48 -66.43
C TRP A 461 2.59 -47.77 -65.39
N VAL A 462 2.45 -47.92 -64.05
CA VAL A 462 1.90 -49.00 -63.14
C VAL A 462 2.17 -48.49 -61.67
N VAL A 463 1.27 -48.39 -60.67
CA VAL A 463 0.61 -49.42 -59.78
C VAL A 463 1.62 -50.13 -58.82
N HIS A 464 1.40 -50.45 -57.53
CA HIS A 464 0.24 -50.42 -56.61
C HIS A 464 0.57 -49.78 -55.21
N SER A 465 0.31 -50.47 -54.09
CA SER A 465 0.34 -50.03 -52.66
C SER A 465 0.32 -51.29 -51.71
N GLU A 466 0.19 -51.32 -50.36
CA GLU A 466 -0.22 -50.34 -49.30
C GLU A 466 0.52 -50.61 -47.91
N PRO A 467 -0.02 -50.78 -46.66
CA PRO A 467 0.79 -50.67 -45.40
C PRO A 467 0.72 -51.86 -44.37
N PHE A 468 1.63 -51.90 -43.35
CA PHE A 468 1.47 -52.25 -41.90
C PHE A 468 2.77 -52.62 -41.13
N ASP A 469 2.83 -52.21 -39.85
CA ASP A 469 3.42 -52.81 -38.61
C ASP A 469 4.93 -53.14 -38.29
N ASN A 470 5.42 -52.42 -37.26
CA ASN A 470 5.87 -52.86 -35.91
C ASN A 470 7.25 -53.50 -35.56
N THR A 471 7.55 -53.41 -34.25
CA THR A 471 8.70 -53.94 -33.46
C THR A 471 10.06 -53.25 -33.70
N SER A 472 11.01 -53.12 -32.76
CA SER A 472 11.18 -53.51 -31.33
C SER A 472 12.30 -52.65 -30.71
N GLN A 473 12.64 -52.63 -29.40
CA GLN A 473 11.98 -52.80 -28.09
C GLN A 473 13.08 -52.54 -27.00
N LEU A 474 12.72 -52.51 -25.70
CA LEU A 474 13.62 -52.54 -24.52
C LEU A 474 14.37 -51.21 -24.22
N THR A 475 14.67 -50.85 -22.96
CA THR A 475 14.45 -51.56 -21.67
C THR A 475 13.98 -50.61 -20.57
N SER A 476 13.24 -51.13 -19.59
CA SER A 476 13.07 -50.50 -18.27
C SER A 476 13.31 -51.55 -17.19
N GLU A 477 14.27 -51.33 -16.30
CA GLU A 477 14.54 -52.25 -15.20
C GLU A 477 14.63 -51.56 -13.83
N GLN A 478 13.87 -52.12 -12.90
CA GLN A 478 14.25 -52.43 -11.52
C GLN A 478 15.10 -51.39 -10.73
N ARG A 479 14.47 -50.79 -9.71
CA ARG A 479 14.43 -51.46 -8.39
C ARG A 479 13.41 -50.85 -7.44
N ASN A 480 12.81 -51.72 -6.63
CA ASN A 480 12.02 -51.37 -5.45
C ASN A 480 12.16 -52.52 -4.45
N GLU A 481 12.86 -52.32 -3.33
CA GLU A 481 12.83 -53.29 -2.24
C GLU A 481 13.17 -52.67 -0.87
N ARG A 482 12.63 -53.26 0.20
CA ARG A 482 12.77 -52.83 1.60
C ARG A 482 13.78 -53.71 2.33
N SER A 483 14.45 -53.20 3.37
CA SER A 483 14.46 -53.91 4.67
C SER A 483 15.02 -53.16 5.88
N LYS A 484 14.28 -53.32 6.99
CA LYS A 484 14.74 -53.55 8.37
C LYS A 484 15.79 -52.60 8.99
N SER A 485 15.26 -51.62 9.72
CA SER A 485 15.34 -51.51 11.19
C SER A 485 16.48 -52.21 11.95
N LEU A 486 17.03 -51.50 12.95
CA LEU A 486 17.32 -52.11 14.24
C LEU A 486 16.55 -51.37 15.35
N ASN A 487 15.78 -52.13 16.16
CA ASN A 487 15.07 -51.64 17.33
C ASN A 487 15.81 -52.09 18.60
N MET A 488 16.16 -51.16 19.48
CA MET A 488 16.30 -51.38 20.92
C MET A 488 16.42 -50.02 21.61
N ARG A 489 15.78 -49.71 22.74
CA ARG A 489 14.56 -50.13 23.44
C ARG A 489 14.63 -49.37 24.77
N LEU A 490 13.52 -48.76 25.17
CA LEU A 490 13.13 -48.32 26.54
C LEU A 490 14.21 -48.28 27.65
N GLY A 491 14.34 -47.10 28.28
CA GLY A 491 15.00 -46.95 29.59
C GLY A 491 14.43 -45.74 30.37
N ASN A 492 13.57 -46.03 31.34
CA ASN A 492 13.17 -45.16 32.47
C ASN A 492 12.45 -43.82 32.18
N THR A 493 11.13 -43.93 32.15
CA THR A 493 10.15 -42.90 32.54
C THR A 493 10.26 -42.49 34.03
N CYS A 494 9.36 -41.59 34.47
CA CYS A 494 8.91 -41.44 35.88
C CYS A 494 9.64 -40.48 36.85
N LEU A 495 10.25 -39.37 36.41
CA LEU A 495 10.68 -38.31 37.37
C LEU A 495 10.50 -36.83 36.94
N ALA A 496 10.41 -36.52 35.64
CA ALA A 496 10.24 -35.12 35.19
C ALA A 496 8.79 -34.58 35.30
N LEU A 497 7.78 -35.44 35.17
CA LEU A 497 6.36 -35.02 35.08
C LEU A 497 5.73 -34.56 36.40
N GLY A 498 6.35 -34.86 37.56
CA GLY A 498 5.80 -34.48 38.87
C GLY A 498 6.08 -33.04 39.30
N LEU A 499 7.16 -32.42 38.80
CA LEU A 499 7.62 -31.10 39.27
C LEU A 499 7.08 -29.92 38.45
N CYS A 500 6.69 -30.13 37.20
CA CYS A 500 6.12 -29.07 36.36
C CYS A 500 4.66 -28.70 36.71
N LEU A 501 3.96 -29.55 37.47
CA LEU A 501 2.53 -29.38 37.79
C LEU A 501 2.25 -28.51 39.02
N CYS A 502 3.27 -27.97 39.70
CA CYS A 502 3.11 -27.15 40.91
C CYS A 502 3.41 -25.65 40.71
N PHE A 503 3.68 -25.20 39.48
CA PHE A 503 3.97 -23.78 39.17
C PHE A 503 3.03 -23.15 38.13
N SER A 504 1.95 -23.83 37.73
CA SER A 504 0.97 -23.33 36.75
C SER A 504 -0.08 -22.37 37.37
N VAL A 505 0.31 -21.58 38.38
CA VAL A 505 -0.47 -20.47 38.94
C VAL A 505 0.42 -19.22 38.99
N PHE A 506 0.82 -18.76 37.81
CA PHE A 506 1.39 -17.43 37.63
C PHE A 506 0.36 -16.52 36.97
N LEU A 507 0.10 -15.39 37.63
CA LEU A 507 -0.52 -14.21 37.04
C LEU A 507 0.32 -13.75 35.82
N PRO A 508 -0.27 -13.06 34.84
CA PRO A 508 0.47 -12.46 33.73
C PRO A 508 1.34 -11.29 34.22
N LEU A 509 2.50 -11.62 34.80
CA LEU A 509 3.62 -10.70 34.93
C LEU A 509 4.27 -10.58 33.56
N GLU A 510 4.12 -9.42 32.92
CA GLU A 510 4.87 -9.08 31.72
C GLU A 510 6.36 -8.94 32.07
N PHE A 511 7.08 -10.06 32.01
CA PHE A 511 8.54 -10.05 32.07
C PHE A 511 9.07 -9.32 30.83
N VAL A 512 9.46 -8.06 31.01
CA VAL A 512 10.24 -7.29 30.04
C VAL A 512 11.52 -8.07 29.75
N ARG A 513 11.52 -8.80 28.63
CA ARG A 513 12.68 -9.55 28.17
C ARG A 513 13.70 -8.56 27.61
N ALA A 514 14.79 -8.38 28.36
CA ALA A 514 15.99 -7.67 27.95
C ALA A 514 16.59 -8.30 26.68
N ALA A 515 16.11 -7.87 25.52
CA ALA A 515 16.59 -8.34 24.22
C ALA A 515 17.96 -7.76 23.88
N SER A 516 18.75 -8.52 23.13
CA SER A 516 20.05 -8.13 22.57
C SER A 516 19.85 -7.53 21.17
N ILE A 517 20.22 -6.27 20.97
CA ILE A 517 19.93 -5.49 19.75
C ILE A 517 21.25 -5.08 19.08
N LEU A 518 21.41 -5.45 17.80
CA LEU A 518 22.49 -4.97 16.94
C LEU A 518 21.98 -3.81 16.07
N ALA A 519 22.47 -2.60 16.35
CA ALA A 519 22.10 -1.37 15.67
C ALA A 519 23.23 -0.92 14.72
N VAL A 520 22.93 -0.70 13.43
CA VAL A 520 23.97 -0.43 12.41
C VAL A 520 23.65 0.84 11.63
N PHE A 521 24.41 1.90 11.94
CA PHE A 521 24.16 3.27 11.45
C PHE A 521 25.46 3.85 10.86
N PRO A 522 25.69 3.69 9.53
CA PRO A 522 27.04 3.80 8.97
C PRO A 522 27.39 5.15 8.32
N TYR A 523 26.45 6.09 8.23
CA TYR A 523 26.72 7.39 7.63
C TYR A 523 27.66 8.23 8.50
N ARG A 524 28.52 9.06 7.88
CA ARG A 524 29.32 10.08 8.58
C ARG A 524 28.62 11.45 8.52
N LEU A 525 27.34 11.47 8.91
CA LEU A 525 26.50 12.68 8.90
C LEU A 525 25.88 12.87 10.28
N GLU A 526 26.41 13.84 11.04
CA GLU A 526 26.09 14.07 12.46
C GLU A 526 24.58 14.11 12.73
N HIS A 527 23.85 14.84 11.88
CA HIS A 527 22.40 15.01 12.01
C HIS A 527 21.63 13.68 12.03
N LEU A 528 22.05 12.66 11.28
CA LEU A 528 21.33 11.37 11.25
C LEU A 528 21.43 10.63 12.60
N PHE A 529 22.49 10.86 13.39
CA PHE A 529 22.62 10.28 14.73
C PHE A 529 21.71 10.95 15.77
N HIS A 530 21.28 12.20 15.55
CA HIS A 530 20.28 12.83 16.43
C HIS A 530 18.93 12.12 16.35
N VAL A 531 18.61 11.46 15.23
CA VAL A 531 17.38 10.65 15.05
C VAL A 531 17.47 9.33 15.81
N VAL A 532 18.67 8.74 15.88
CA VAL A 532 18.93 7.41 16.45
C VAL A 532 19.21 7.45 17.96
N ARG A 533 20.00 8.43 18.45
CA ARG A 533 20.46 8.52 19.84
C ARG A 533 19.31 8.46 20.88
N PRO A 534 18.14 9.09 20.67
CA PRO A 534 17.02 9.02 21.61
C PRO A 534 16.44 7.60 21.73
N LEU A 535 16.22 6.90 20.60
CA LEU A 535 15.70 5.53 20.60
C LEU A 535 16.67 4.56 21.30
N MET A 536 17.97 4.66 21.00
CA MET A 536 18.98 3.84 21.64
C MET A 536 19.04 4.09 23.15
N LYS A 537 18.98 5.35 23.60
CA LYS A 537 18.89 5.67 25.04
C LYS A 537 17.64 5.09 25.70
N ALA A 538 16.47 5.24 25.07
CA ALA A 538 15.21 4.75 25.63
C ALA A 538 15.20 3.21 25.77
N LEU A 539 15.68 2.49 24.77
CA LEU A 539 15.79 1.02 24.81
C LEU A 539 16.81 0.56 25.87
N THR A 540 17.96 1.21 26.01
CA THR A 540 18.94 0.87 27.07
C THR A 540 18.35 1.11 28.47
N VAL A 541 17.62 2.20 28.68
CA VAL A 541 16.95 2.49 29.97
C VAL A 541 15.86 1.45 30.29
N ARG A 542 15.23 0.85 29.27
CA ARG A 542 14.26 -0.25 29.40
C ARG A 542 14.91 -1.63 29.55
N GLY A 543 16.24 -1.69 29.63
CA GLY A 543 17.02 -2.89 29.94
C GLY A 543 17.52 -3.67 28.72
N HIS A 544 17.35 -3.18 27.49
CA HIS A 544 17.88 -3.84 26.30
C HIS A 544 19.41 -3.73 26.23
N ASN A 545 20.08 -4.83 25.84
CA ASN A 545 21.52 -4.85 25.61
C ASN A 545 21.81 -4.42 24.16
N ILE A 546 22.40 -3.24 23.95
CA ILE A 546 22.59 -2.68 22.61
C ILE A 546 24.06 -2.71 22.20
N THR A 547 24.34 -3.23 21.00
CA THR A 547 25.61 -3.05 20.29
C THR A 547 25.40 -2.15 19.08
N MET A 548 26.13 -1.03 19.00
CA MET A 548 26.05 -0.07 17.89
C MET A 548 27.28 -0.13 16.99
N ILE A 549 27.10 -0.33 15.67
CA ILE A 549 28.14 -0.15 14.65
C ILE A 549 27.98 1.24 14.02
N THR A 550 29.02 2.09 14.16
CA THR A 550 29.01 3.49 13.69
C THR A 550 30.41 3.92 13.19
N PRO A 551 30.58 5.05 12.48
CA PRO A 551 31.90 5.57 12.14
C PRO A 551 32.66 6.10 13.37
N MET A 552 33.98 6.21 13.25
CA MET A 552 34.85 6.72 14.33
C MET A 552 34.64 8.23 14.57
N GLY A 553 34.55 8.65 15.83
CA GLY A 553 34.42 10.07 16.21
C GLY A 553 33.02 10.67 16.00
N MET A 554 32.00 9.86 15.67
CA MET A 554 30.63 10.33 15.46
C MET A 554 29.86 10.41 16.78
N LEU A 555 29.84 11.61 17.38
CA LEU A 555 29.27 11.93 18.70
C LEU A 555 29.84 11.11 19.88
N GLU A 556 29.56 11.59 21.09
CA GLU A 556 29.85 10.86 22.33
C GLU A 556 29.17 9.47 22.33
N ASP A 557 29.82 8.50 22.95
CA ASP A 557 29.22 7.20 23.23
C ASP A 557 27.95 7.36 24.10
N ILE A 558 27.08 6.36 24.03
CA ILE A 558 25.86 6.25 24.84
C ILE A 558 26.16 5.29 26.00
N ASP A 559 25.91 5.74 27.24
CA ASP A 559 26.05 4.92 28.44
C ASP A 559 25.23 3.62 28.35
N GLY A 560 25.83 2.51 28.76
CA GLY A 560 25.23 1.17 28.68
C GLY A 560 25.20 0.53 27.28
N VAL A 561 25.65 1.23 26.23
CA VAL A 561 25.70 0.71 24.85
C VAL A 561 27.13 0.34 24.46
N ARG A 562 27.31 -0.81 23.80
CA ARG A 562 28.60 -1.26 23.26
C ARG A 562 28.85 -0.66 21.88
N HIS A 563 29.83 0.23 21.74
CA HIS A 563 30.15 0.89 20.47
C HIS A 563 31.25 0.17 19.70
N ILE A 564 30.98 -0.20 18.45
CA ILE A 564 31.94 -0.65 17.45
C ILE A 564 32.15 0.51 16.47
N ARG A 565 33.27 1.21 16.65
CA ARG A 565 33.64 2.39 15.84
C ARG A 565 34.49 1.96 14.63
N VAL A 566 33.98 2.15 13.41
CA VAL A 566 34.61 1.71 12.15
C VAL A 566 35.33 2.89 11.46
N PRO A 567 36.68 2.96 11.48
CA PRO A 567 37.41 4.10 10.92
C PRO A 567 37.35 4.19 9.38
N MET A 568 37.27 3.07 8.66
CA MET A 568 37.24 3.09 7.18
C MET A 568 36.05 3.86 6.59
N LEU A 569 34.91 3.91 7.30
CA LEU A 569 33.75 4.72 6.90
C LEU A 569 34.10 6.21 6.80
N ASN A 570 35.00 6.70 7.66
CA ASN A 570 35.46 8.09 7.60
C ASN A 570 36.28 8.36 6.35
N THR A 571 37.24 7.48 6.05
CA THR A 571 38.15 7.59 4.89
C THR A 571 37.39 7.53 3.57
N HIS A 572 36.46 6.60 3.42
CA HIS A 572 35.66 6.47 2.18
C HIS A 572 34.73 7.67 1.96
N MET A 573 34.18 8.27 3.03
CA MET A 573 33.35 9.48 2.89
C MET A 573 34.20 10.70 2.47
N GLN A 574 35.35 10.93 3.12
CA GLN A 574 36.27 12.01 2.74
C GLN A 574 36.76 11.87 1.29
N ALA A 575 37.27 10.70 0.92
CA ALA A 575 37.69 10.40 -0.46
C ALA A 575 36.55 10.44 -1.51
N THR A 576 35.31 10.64 -1.09
CA THR A 576 34.15 10.92 -1.97
C THR A 576 33.87 12.42 -2.07
N VAL A 577 33.85 13.15 -0.94
CA VAL A 577 33.52 14.59 -0.84
C VAL A 577 34.70 15.51 -1.22
N GLU A 578 35.92 14.99 -1.20
CA GLU A 578 37.17 15.69 -1.56
C GLU A 578 37.55 15.52 -3.04
N LYS A 579 36.77 14.78 -3.85
CA LYS A 579 36.94 14.76 -5.30
C LYS A 579 36.40 16.06 -5.90
N ASP A 580 37.22 16.76 -6.69
CA ASP A 580 36.82 18.00 -7.38
C ASP A 580 35.56 17.81 -8.24
N GLN A 581 35.42 16.63 -8.83
CA GLN A 581 34.28 16.22 -9.67
C GLN A 581 33.03 15.80 -8.89
N PHE A 582 32.96 15.97 -7.56
CA PHE A 582 31.79 15.56 -6.75
C PHE A 582 30.47 16.15 -7.26
N LEU A 583 30.50 17.38 -7.78
CA LEU A 583 29.32 18.01 -8.39
C LEU A 583 29.01 17.51 -9.81
N ASP A 584 30.02 17.05 -10.55
CA ASP A 584 29.86 16.53 -11.92
C ASP A 584 29.12 15.18 -11.93
N PHE A 585 29.22 14.39 -10.86
CA PHE A 585 28.42 13.16 -10.69
C PHE A 585 26.91 13.41 -10.58
N PHE A 586 26.45 14.67 -10.48
CA PHE A 586 25.03 15.05 -10.54
C PHE A 586 24.63 15.62 -11.91
N ALA A 587 25.50 15.53 -12.92
CA ALA A 587 25.20 15.95 -14.29
C ALA A 587 24.27 14.97 -15.02
N ASP A 588 24.35 13.66 -14.71
CA ASP A 588 23.47 12.64 -15.25
C ASP A 588 23.18 11.51 -14.24
N LYS A 589 22.07 10.80 -14.43
CA LYS A 589 21.57 9.80 -13.48
C LYS A 589 22.40 8.51 -13.41
N TRP A 590 23.16 8.17 -14.44
CA TRP A 590 23.97 6.95 -14.49
C TRP A 590 25.35 7.18 -13.86
N SER A 591 25.93 8.38 -13.98
CA SER A 591 27.09 8.77 -13.17
C SER A 591 26.72 8.91 -11.68
N GLU A 592 25.58 9.52 -11.36
CA GLU A 592 25.02 9.56 -10.00
C GLU A 592 24.84 8.14 -9.43
N GLY A 593 24.14 7.27 -10.17
CA GLY A 593 23.86 5.89 -9.78
C GLY A 593 25.13 5.04 -9.59
N SER A 594 26.17 5.27 -10.40
CA SER A 594 27.47 4.61 -10.26
C SER A 594 28.22 5.08 -9.01
N LEU A 595 28.18 6.39 -8.70
CA LEU A 595 28.73 6.94 -7.46
C LEU A 595 28.02 6.35 -6.24
N VAL A 596 26.67 6.36 -6.25
CA VAL A 596 25.82 5.80 -5.20
C VAL A 596 26.13 4.32 -4.96
N ALA A 597 26.19 3.51 -6.02
CA ALA A 597 26.55 2.10 -5.91
C ALA A 597 27.96 1.88 -5.33
N THR A 598 28.93 2.74 -5.69
CA THR A 598 30.30 2.69 -5.17
C THR A 598 30.37 3.07 -3.69
N VAL A 599 29.65 4.11 -3.27
CA VAL A 599 29.59 4.54 -1.86
C VAL A 599 28.95 3.45 -1.00
N PHE A 600 27.81 2.90 -1.40
CA PHE A 600 27.14 1.84 -0.64
C PHE A 600 27.88 0.49 -0.68
N HIS A 601 28.63 0.19 -1.74
CA HIS A 601 29.58 -0.94 -1.73
C HIS A 601 30.65 -0.75 -0.66
N ASN A 602 31.34 0.41 -0.67
CA ASN A 602 32.42 0.71 0.26
C ASN A 602 31.94 0.74 1.72
N ILE A 603 30.70 1.21 1.98
CA ILE A 603 30.09 1.17 3.31
C ILE A 603 29.86 -0.26 3.79
N SER A 604 29.15 -1.08 3.01
CA SER A 604 28.90 -2.49 3.37
C SER A 604 30.20 -3.27 3.56
N TYR A 605 31.19 -3.05 2.68
CA TYR A 605 32.51 -3.66 2.77
C TYR A 605 33.26 -3.22 4.04
N ALA A 606 33.35 -1.91 4.30
CA ALA A 606 34.09 -1.37 5.44
C ALA A 606 33.56 -1.82 6.81
N ILE A 607 32.25 -2.09 6.92
CA ILE A 607 31.64 -2.70 8.12
C ILE A 607 32.05 -4.16 8.23
N LEU A 608 31.80 -4.96 7.18
CA LEU A 608 31.98 -6.42 7.23
C LEU A 608 33.46 -6.84 7.26
N SER A 609 34.38 -6.00 6.75
CA SER A 609 35.83 -6.20 6.83
C SER A 609 36.45 -5.71 8.14
N ASN A 610 35.72 -5.03 9.02
CA ASN A 610 36.27 -4.47 10.25
C ASN A 610 36.64 -5.55 11.28
N ASP A 611 37.82 -5.47 11.87
CA ASP A 611 38.32 -6.47 12.85
C ASP A 611 37.39 -6.73 14.04
N ALA A 612 36.69 -5.71 14.55
CA ALA A 612 35.78 -5.89 15.69
C ALA A 612 34.47 -6.57 15.26
N VAL A 613 33.95 -6.26 14.06
CA VAL A 613 32.80 -6.94 13.46
C VAL A 613 33.17 -8.39 13.09
N GLN A 614 34.36 -8.60 12.55
CA GLN A 614 34.91 -9.93 12.25
C GLN A 614 35.20 -10.77 13.50
N LYS A 615 35.53 -10.16 14.64
CA LYS A 615 35.61 -10.84 15.94
C LYS A 615 34.22 -11.20 16.47
N MET A 616 33.26 -10.27 16.38
CA MET A 616 31.86 -10.50 16.77
C MET A 616 31.25 -11.69 15.99
N LEU A 617 31.45 -11.75 14.66
CA LEU A 617 31.00 -12.84 13.79
C LEU A 617 31.75 -14.18 13.99
N LYS A 618 32.85 -14.21 14.76
CA LYS A 618 33.61 -15.44 15.07
C LYS A 618 33.43 -15.92 16.51
N ASP A 619 32.77 -15.12 17.34
CA ASP A 619 32.48 -15.43 18.73
C ASP A 619 31.06 -16.03 18.83
N SER A 620 31.00 -17.35 18.96
CA SER A 620 29.75 -18.12 19.07
C SER A 620 28.99 -17.90 20.40
N SER A 621 29.46 -16.99 21.27
CA SER A 621 28.69 -16.52 22.43
C SER A 621 27.89 -15.24 22.14
N GLN A 622 28.10 -14.58 20.99
CA GLN A 622 27.33 -13.42 20.57
C GLN A 622 25.96 -13.85 20.04
N HIS A 623 24.90 -13.21 20.56
CA HIS A 623 23.51 -13.41 20.15
C HIS A 623 22.81 -12.05 20.02
N PHE A 624 21.90 -11.95 19.05
CA PHE A 624 21.05 -10.78 18.83
C PHE A 624 19.64 -11.24 18.48
N ASP A 625 18.63 -10.70 19.17
CA ASP A 625 17.21 -10.95 18.89
C ASP A 625 16.71 -10.03 17.75
N LEU A 626 17.34 -8.86 17.59
CA LEU A 626 16.98 -7.84 16.61
C LEU A 626 18.22 -7.23 15.95
N VAL A 627 18.19 -7.11 14.62
CA VAL A 627 19.14 -6.31 13.83
C VAL A 627 18.39 -5.10 13.27
N LEU A 628 18.70 -3.92 13.81
CA LEU A 628 18.18 -2.63 13.37
C LEU A 628 19.17 -1.98 12.38
N LEU A 629 18.75 -1.83 11.13
CA LEU A 629 19.58 -1.37 10.02
C LEU A 629 19.00 -0.11 9.36
N GLU A 630 19.87 0.83 9.00
CA GLU A 630 19.48 1.94 8.12
C GLU A 630 19.03 1.41 6.74
N ALA A 631 17.85 1.85 6.31
CA ALA A 631 17.11 1.27 5.19
C ALA A 631 17.45 1.94 3.85
N GLY A 632 18.42 1.36 3.12
CA GLY A 632 18.66 1.70 1.71
C GLY A 632 19.97 1.17 1.16
N HIS A 633 19.92 0.49 0.01
CA HIS A 633 21.05 0.14 -0.87
C HIS A 633 22.25 -0.64 -0.26
N MET A 634 22.20 -1.00 1.02
CA MET A 634 23.25 -1.68 1.79
C MET A 634 22.89 -3.16 2.06
N ASP A 635 22.14 -3.78 1.15
CA ASP A 635 21.47 -5.07 1.40
C ASP A 635 22.37 -6.21 1.88
N ALA A 636 23.68 -6.17 1.60
CA ALA A 636 24.62 -7.15 2.13
C ALA A 636 24.65 -7.20 3.67
N LEU A 637 24.30 -6.10 4.35
CA LEU A 637 24.19 -6.03 5.81
C LEU A 637 22.97 -6.76 6.36
N TYR A 638 21.92 -7.02 5.56
CA TYR A 638 20.80 -7.87 6.00
C TYR A 638 21.27 -9.31 6.30
N GLY A 639 22.40 -9.74 5.74
CA GLY A 639 23.05 -11.01 6.09
C GLY A 639 23.43 -11.15 7.57
N LEU A 640 23.56 -10.04 8.32
CA LEU A 640 23.71 -10.08 9.77
C LEU A 640 22.48 -10.68 10.48
N ALA A 641 21.27 -10.42 9.98
CA ALA A 641 20.05 -10.97 10.57
C ALA A 641 19.90 -12.47 10.26
N GLU A 642 20.31 -12.92 9.08
CA GLU A 642 20.42 -14.36 8.77
C GLU A 642 21.43 -15.04 9.70
N PHE A 643 22.62 -14.45 9.85
CA PHE A 643 23.74 -15.04 10.60
C PHE A 643 23.42 -15.29 12.07
N TYR A 644 22.71 -14.38 12.73
CA TYR A 644 22.27 -14.53 14.12
C TYR A 644 20.84 -15.12 14.25
N ASN A 645 20.16 -15.43 13.14
CA ASN A 645 18.73 -15.77 13.11
C ASN A 645 17.85 -14.76 13.87
N ALA A 646 18.14 -13.47 13.67
CA ALA A 646 17.50 -12.35 14.35
C ALA A 646 16.31 -11.79 13.55
N THR A 647 15.41 -11.07 14.22
CA THR A 647 14.44 -10.19 13.54
C THR A 647 15.20 -9.09 12.79
N LEU A 648 14.86 -8.84 11.53
CA LEU A 648 15.46 -7.78 10.72
C LEU A 648 14.52 -6.56 10.69
N MET A 649 15.00 -5.37 11.06
CA MET A 649 14.17 -4.16 11.16
C MET A 649 14.82 -2.96 10.47
N GLY A 650 14.01 -2.17 9.76
CA GLY A 650 14.45 -1.00 9.01
C GLY A 650 14.29 0.31 9.79
N PHE A 651 15.27 1.19 9.64
CA PHE A 651 15.23 2.58 10.12
C PHE A 651 15.54 3.52 8.96
N CYS A 652 14.73 4.55 8.73
CA CYS A 652 14.98 5.56 7.70
C CYS A 652 15.18 6.92 8.37
N SER A 653 16.45 7.29 8.57
CA SER A 653 16.83 8.56 9.21
C SER A 653 16.48 9.78 8.34
N VAL A 654 16.37 9.57 7.03
CA VAL A 654 15.99 10.55 6.00
C VAL A 654 14.53 10.38 5.56
N ARG A 655 14.14 10.97 4.43
CA ARG A 655 12.80 10.84 3.86
C ARG A 655 12.67 9.48 3.19
N ILE A 656 11.53 8.81 3.43
CA ILE A 656 11.17 7.56 2.73
C ILE A 656 11.34 7.71 1.21
N ASN A 657 11.99 6.72 0.61
CA ASN A 657 12.25 6.63 -0.83
C ASN A 657 11.56 5.40 -1.43
N TRP A 658 11.55 5.31 -2.75
CA TRP A 658 10.82 4.26 -3.47
C TRP A 658 11.35 2.83 -3.17
N ASN A 659 12.62 2.68 -2.79
CA ASN A 659 13.21 1.38 -2.45
C ASN A 659 12.76 0.92 -1.05
N VAL A 660 12.58 1.85 -0.10
CA VAL A 660 11.97 1.56 1.21
C VAL A 660 10.51 1.13 1.04
N ASP A 661 9.76 1.80 0.15
CA ASP A 661 8.39 1.37 -0.22
C ASP A 661 8.37 -0.03 -0.87
N ASP A 662 9.27 -0.30 -1.83
CA ASP A 662 9.45 -1.62 -2.50
C ASP A 662 9.75 -2.74 -1.49
N LEU A 663 10.63 -2.47 -0.51
CA LEU A 663 10.98 -3.39 0.58
C LEU A 663 9.82 -3.64 1.56
N ALA A 664 9.09 -2.60 1.95
CA ALA A 664 7.92 -2.71 2.83
C ALA A 664 6.74 -3.45 2.17
N GLY A 665 6.72 -3.55 0.84
CA GLY A 665 5.59 -4.04 0.06
C GLY A 665 4.53 -2.96 -0.20
N ASN A 666 4.83 -1.69 0.09
CA ASN A 666 3.91 -0.59 -0.16
C ASN A 666 3.77 -0.35 -1.68
N PRO A 667 2.56 -0.26 -2.25
CA PRO A 667 2.36 -0.03 -3.68
C PRO A 667 2.64 1.44 -4.06
N ALA A 668 3.92 1.84 -4.03
CA ALA A 668 4.41 3.18 -4.30
C ALA A 668 5.74 3.15 -5.10
N PRO A 669 6.06 4.20 -5.90
CA PRO A 669 5.35 5.47 -6.01
C PRO A 669 4.13 5.45 -6.91
N SER A 670 3.12 6.21 -6.51
CA SER A 670 2.26 6.87 -7.48
C SER A 670 3.12 7.80 -8.35
N ILE A 671 2.90 7.81 -9.68
CA ILE A 671 3.53 8.76 -10.61
C ILE A 671 3.20 10.25 -10.31
N LEU A 672 2.26 10.49 -9.39
CA LEU A 672 1.90 11.80 -8.84
C LEU A 672 2.85 12.26 -7.71
N GLU A 673 3.65 11.35 -7.12
CA GLU A 673 4.55 11.66 -6.02
C GLU A 673 6.03 11.50 -6.41
N PRO A 674 6.84 12.56 -6.31
CA PRO A 674 8.30 12.48 -6.42
C PRO A 674 8.89 11.89 -5.12
N ILE A 675 8.68 10.59 -4.90
CA ILE A 675 9.22 9.84 -3.75
C ILE A 675 10.74 9.64 -3.88
N SER A 676 11.29 9.75 -5.10
CA SER A 676 12.74 9.96 -5.29
C SER A 676 13.24 11.16 -4.47
N PRO A 677 14.47 11.12 -3.91
CA PRO A 677 15.10 12.28 -3.28
C PRO A 677 14.98 13.57 -4.12
N MET A 678 15.23 13.46 -5.43
CA MET A 678 15.42 14.56 -6.38
C MET A 678 14.21 14.89 -7.27
N GLY A 679 13.16 14.06 -7.30
CA GLY A 679 12.14 14.04 -8.38
C GLY A 679 11.68 15.42 -8.88
N PHE A 680 11.99 15.73 -10.15
CA PHE A 680 11.99 17.10 -10.66
C PHE A 680 10.64 17.64 -11.13
N SER A 681 9.75 16.83 -11.73
CA SER A 681 8.43 17.31 -12.17
C SER A 681 7.38 17.07 -11.10
N ARG A 682 6.64 18.13 -10.75
CA ARG A 682 5.71 18.17 -9.60
C ARG A 682 4.35 18.76 -9.96
N ASP A 683 4.21 19.12 -11.23
CA ASP A 683 2.97 19.47 -11.89
C ASP A 683 2.15 18.20 -12.17
N ASN A 684 0.85 18.25 -11.87
CA ASN A 684 -0.10 17.20 -12.27
C ASN A 684 -0.40 17.23 -13.80
N SER A 685 0.59 17.57 -14.64
CA SER A 685 0.49 17.48 -16.09
C SER A 685 0.86 16.09 -16.61
N PHE A 686 0.46 15.79 -17.84
CA PHE A 686 0.86 14.55 -18.51
C PHE A 686 2.39 14.45 -18.70
N LEU A 687 3.06 15.56 -19.03
CA LEU A 687 4.51 15.58 -19.23
C LEU A 687 5.25 15.36 -17.91
N GLY A 688 4.77 15.95 -16.81
CA GLY A 688 5.33 15.74 -15.49
C GLY A 688 5.18 14.29 -14.99
N ARG A 689 3.99 13.70 -15.16
CA ARG A 689 3.77 12.26 -14.90
C ARG A 689 4.66 11.37 -15.75
N LEU A 690 4.82 11.66 -17.04
CA LEU A 690 5.67 10.89 -17.94
C LEU A 690 7.15 11.00 -17.56
N HIS A 691 7.61 12.19 -17.19
CA HIS A 691 8.95 12.42 -16.67
C HIS A 691 9.20 11.62 -15.38
N ASN A 692 8.27 11.68 -14.42
CA ASN A 692 8.38 10.90 -13.18
C ASN A 692 8.36 9.39 -13.44
N TRP A 693 7.54 8.91 -14.38
CA TRP A 693 7.54 7.50 -14.78
C TRP A 693 8.87 7.04 -15.38
N ILE A 694 9.46 7.83 -16.29
CA ILE A 694 10.80 7.57 -16.85
C ILE A 694 11.83 7.55 -15.72
N TYR A 695 11.86 8.60 -14.90
CA TYR A 695 12.85 8.77 -13.84
C TYR A 695 12.80 7.62 -12.82
N ILE A 696 11.62 7.23 -12.32
CA ILE A 696 11.47 6.08 -11.42
C ILE A 696 11.92 4.78 -12.10
N SER A 697 11.66 4.62 -13.41
CA SER A 697 12.11 3.45 -14.17
C SER A 697 13.65 3.37 -14.25
N GLU A 698 14.32 4.49 -14.50
CA GLU A 698 15.79 4.58 -14.49
C GLU A 698 16.37 4.33 -13.09
N GLU A 699 15.72 4.82 -12.02
CA GLU A 699 16.10 4.54 -10.63
C GLU A 699 16.04 3.05 -10.32
N ARG A 700 14.97 2.36 -10.75
CA ARG A 700 14.90 0.90 -10.66
C ARG A 700 15.99 0.23 -11.51
N MET A 701 16.26 0.70 -12.71
CA MET A 701 17.33 0.12 -13.55
C MET A 701 18.72 0.26 -12.89
N VAL A 702 19.04 1.41 -12.29
CA VAL A 702 20.28 1.60 -11.50
C VAL A 702 20.34 0.64 -10.31
N GLU A 703 19.25 0.50 -9.55
CA GLU A 703 19.17 -0.46 -8.44
C GLU A 703 19.42 -1.91 -8.91
N TYR A 704 18.68 -2.40 -9.90
CA TYR A 704 18.77 -3.81 -10.33
C TYR A 704 20.05 -4.14 -11.12
N LEU A 705 20.62 -3.19 -11.86
CA LEU A 705 21.77 -3.43 -12.74
C LEU A 705 23.12 -3.02 -12.15
N VAL A 706 23.13 -2.13 -11.14
CA VAL A 706 24.37 -1.58 -10.56
C VAL A 706 24.46 -1.83 -9.05
N ILE A 707 23.43 -1.46 -8.28
CA ILE A 707 23.48 -1.53 -6.81
C ILE A 707 23.33 -2.96 -6.28
N ARG A 708 22.23 -3.66 -6.62
CA ARG A 708 21.97 -5.03 -6.14
C ARG A 708 23.07 -6.03 -6.53
N PRO A 709 23.63 -6.04 -7.77
CA PRO A 709 24.74 -6.93 -8.10
C PRO A 709 25.97 -6.70 -7.22
N SER A 710 26.26 -5.44 -6.89
CA SER A 710 27.35 -5.04 -6.00
C SER A 710 27.15 -5.59 -4.57
N GLN A 711 25.95 -5.42 -3.99
CA GLN A 711 25.63 -5.97 -2.67
C GLN A 711 25.61 -7.52 -2.66
N LYS A 712 25.17 -8.17 -3.74
CA LYS A 712 25.20 -9.64 -3.88
C LYS A 712 26.63 -10.21 -3.85
N LEU A 713 27.61 -9.49 -4.39
CA LEU A 713 29.03 -9.88 -4.30
C LEU A 713 29.54 -9.81 -2.85
N ILE A 714 29.24 -8.72 -2.13
CA ILE A 714 29.62 -8.56 -0.72
C ILE A 714 28.97 -9.65 0.16
N LEU A 715 27.65 -9.87 0.02
CA LEU A 715 26.93 -10.89 0.79
C LEU A 715 27.56 -12.28 0.62
N LYS A 716 27.85 -12.67 -0.63
CA LYS A 716 28.51 -13.94 -0.94
C LYS A 716 29.95 -13.99 -0.41
N GLN A 717 30.68 -12.88 -0.44
CA GLN A 717 32.07 -12.81 0.04
C GLN A 717 32.17 -13.00 1.56
N PHE A 718 31.30 -12.37 2.34
CA PHE A 718 31.40 -12.38 3.82
C PHE A 718 30.59 -13.47 4.51
N PHE A 719 29.47 -13.90 3.93
CA PHE A 719 28.58 -14.90 4.54
C PHE A 719 28.45 -16.20 3.71
N GLY A 720 28.93 -16.23 2.47
CA GLY A 720 28.75 -17.37 1.56
C GLY A 720 27.33 -17.52 0.97
N TYR A 721 26.38 -16.68 1.37
CA TYR A 721 24.97 -16.78 0.98
C TYR A 721 24.73 -16.61 -0.53
N SER A 722 23.59 -17.15 -0.97
CA SER A 722 23.17 -17.13 -2.37
C SER A 722 22.56 -15.78 -2.78
N ALA A 723 22.46 -15.55 -4.09
CA ALA A 723 21.74 -14.39 -4.63
C ALA A 723 20.21 -14.46 -4.39
N GLN A 724 19.68 -15.63 -4.04
CA GLN A 724 18.28 -15.85 -3.66
C GLN A 724 18.05 -15.47 -2.19
N GLN A 725 18.97 -15.85 -1.29
CA GLN A 725 18.93 -15.46 0.14
C GLN A 725 18.80 -13.95 0.32
N LEU A 726 19.40 -13.15 -0.58
CA LEU A 726 19.28 -11.69 -0.51
C LEU A 726 17.86 -11.20 -0.78
N GLU A 727 17.16 -11.78 -1.76
CA GLU A 727 15.77 -11.38 -2.05
C GLU A 727 14.82 -11.91 -0.95
N GLU A 728 15.13 -13.07 -0.35
CA GLU A 728 14.44 -13.59 0.84
C GLU A 728 14.68 -12.72 2.09
N LEU A 729 15.88 -12.15 2.26
CA LEU A 729 16.15 -11.19 3.33
C LEU A 729 15.48 -9.84 3.09
N ARG A 730 15.44 -9.36 1.83
CA ARG A 730 14.62 -8.21 1.43
C ARG A 730 13.12 -8.46 1.65
N SER A 731 12.67 -9.72 1.71
CA SER A 731 11.27 -10.09 1.99
C SER A 731 10.98 -10.34 3.48
N ARG A 732 12.00 -10.34 4.36
CA ARG A 732 11.90 -10.60 5.81
C ARG A 732 12.01 -9.37 6.72
N ILE A 733 12.08 -8.15 6.18
CA ILE A 733 12.16 -6.94 7.01
C ILE A 733 10.82 -6.71 7.74
N SER A 734 10.89 -6.63 9.07
CA SER A 734 9.75 -6.60 10.00
C SER A 734 8.88 -5.37 9.81
N LEU A 735 9.48 -4.20 10.02
CA LEU A 735 8.88 -2.89 9.84
C LEU A 735 9.95 -1.81 9.63
N PHE A 736 9.50 -0.64 9.21
CA PHE A 736 10.30 0.54 8.95
C PHE A 736 9.88 1.69 9.87
N LEU A 737 10.77 2.11 10.77
CA LEU A 737 10.63 3.41 11.42
C LEU A 737 11.09 4.49 10.43
N ILE A 738 10.22 5.43 10.05
CA ILE A 738 10.55 6.48 9.08
C ILE A 738 10.43 7.89 9.66
N ASN A 739 11.40 8.75 9.34
CA ASN A 739 11.44 10.14 9.79
C ASN A 739 10.50 11.07 8.99
N ASN A 740 9.27 10.62 8.71
CA ASN A 740 8.20 11.43 8.10
C ASN A 740 6.99 11.57 9.06
N HIS A 741 6.12 12.53 8.77
CA HIS A 741 4.77 12.63 9.34
C HIS A 741 3.83 13.22 8.28
N PHE A 742 2.65 12.63 8.10
CA PHE A 742 1.67 13.01 7.07
C PHE A 742 1.42 14.53 7.01
N SER A 743 1.27 15.20 8.16
CA SER A 743 0.91 16.62 8.19
C SER A 743 1.99 17.52 7.57
N MET A 744 3.25 17.06 7.48
CA MET A 744 4.37 17.82 6.89
C MET A 744 4.33 17.93 5.36
N GLY A 745 3.42 17.25 4.66
CA GLY A 745 3.55 17.07 3.21
C GLY A 745 2.26 16.81 2.43
N ARG A 746 2.44 16.21 1.25
CA ARG A 746 1.34 15.52 0.56
C ARG A 746 1.04 14.25 1.34
N VAL A 747 -0.24 13.95 1.46
CA VAL A 747 -0.76 12.72 2.05
C VAL A 747 -0.42 11.54 1.16
N ARG A 748 0.00 10.42 1.75
CA ARG A 748 0.29 9.16 1.08
C ARG A 748 -0.37 8.00 1.81
N ALA A 749 -0.64 6.91 1.09
CA ALA A 749 -1.09 5.66 1.69
C ALA A 749 0.12 4.85 2.21
N ASN A 750 0.01 4.32 3.42
CA ASN A 750 1.03 3.47 4.05
C ASN A 750 0.43 2.09 4.38
N VAL A 751 1.25 1.05 4.21
CA VAL A 751 1.04 -0.27 4.83
C VAL A 751 1.42 -0.22 6.33
N PRO A 752 0.86 -1.10 7.19
CA PRO A 752 1.04 -1.06 8.64
C PRO A 752 2.49 -1.22 9.12
N ASN A 753 3.36 -1.83 8.32
CA ASN A 753 4.79 -1.95 8.63
C ASN A 753 5.62 -0.69 8.29
N ILE A 754 4.99 0.45 7.97
CA ILE A 754 5.64 1.77 7.84
C ILE A 754 5.15 2.69 8.95
N ILE A 755 6.04 3.00 9.91
CA ILE A 755 5.72 3.73 11.15
C ILE A 755 6.31 5.14 11.10
N GLU A 756 5.46 6.17 11.20
CA GLU A 756 5.87 7.58 11.11
C GLU A 756 6.34 8.15 12.46
N ILE A 757 7.66 8.37 12.57
CA ILE A 757 8.34 8.82 13.81
C ILE A 757 9.02 10.19 13.67
N ALA A 758 8.64 11.03 12.69
CA ALA A 758 9.22 12.37 12.59
C ALA A 758 9.01 13.18 13.88
N GLY A 759 10.12 13.72 14.38
CA GLY A 759 10.20 14.42 15.65
C GLY A 759 10.94 13.65 16.76
N ILE A 760 11.35 12.40 16.54
CA ILE A 760 12.08 11.62 17.56
C ILE A 760 13.39 12.28 18.06
N HIS A 761 14.01 13.14 17.24
CA HIS A 761 15.24 13.85 17.58
C HIS A 761 15.04 15.14 18.41
N LEU A 762 13.79 15.54 18.63
CA LEU A 762 13.45 16.78 19.33
C LEU A 762 13.67 16.60 20.84
N SER A 763 14.44 17.50 21.43
CA SER A 763 14.66 17.54 22.88
C SER A 763 13.45 18.13 23.61
N GLU A 764 13.00 17.43 24.65
CA GLU A 764 12.02 17.91 25.62
C GLU A 764 12.61 17.83 27.05
N PRO A 765 12.81 18.97 27.75
CA PRO A 765 12.72 20.34 27.24
C PRO A 765 13.77 20.64 26.15
N PRO A 766 13.62 21.75 25.39
CA PRO A 766 14.63 22.23 24.45
C PRO A 766 16.02 22.39 25.07
N GLU A 767 17.05 22.46 24.22
CA GLU A 767 18.46 22.53 24.66
C GLU A 767 18.72 23.77 25.56
N PRO A 768 19.66 23.70 26.53
CA PRO A 768 19.99 24.86 27.36
C PRO A 768 20.55 26.03 26.53
N CYS A 769 20.13 27.24 26.89
CA CYS A 769 20.58 28.48 26.26
C CYS A 769 21.73 29.14 27.04
N GLU A 770 22.74 29.64 26.35
CA GLU A 770 23.75 30.55 26.94
C GLU A 770 23.08 31.88 27.31
N LYS A 771 23.46 32.48 28.45
CA LYS A 771 22.81 33.72 28.96
C LYS A 771 22.87 34.87 27.95
N ASP A 772 24.01 35.03 27.29
CA ASP A 772 24.27 36.12 26.35
C ASP A 772 23.40 35.95 25.08
N LEU A 773 23.24 34.71 24.60
CA LEU A 773 22.31 34.37 23.52
C LEU A 773 20.86 34.60 23.97
N GLN A 774 20.49 34.20 25.19
CA GLN A 774 19.13 34.39 25.71
C GLN A 774 18.77 35.89 25.78
N GLN A 775 19.63 36.70 26.39
CA GLN A 775 19.46 38.16 26.41
C GLN A 775 19.43 38.75 24.99
N PHE A 776 20.25 38.23 24.06
CA PHE A 776 20.24 38.66 22.67
C PHE A 776 18.89 38.40 21.99
N LEU A 777 18.24 37.27 22.29
CA LEU A 777 16.92 36.88 21.79
C LEU A 777 15.76 37.64 22.48
N ASP A 778 15.83 37.90 23.79
CA ASP A 778 14.77 38.55 24.58
C ASP A 778 14.58 40.03 24.22
N GLU A 779 15.67 40.79 24.09
CA GLU A 779 15.64 42.22 23.75
C GLU A 779 15.21 42.52 22.28
N ALA A 780 14.93 41.49 21.48
CA ALA A 780 14.70 41.57 20.04
C ALA A 780 13.31 42.16 19.67
N LYS A 781 13.09 43.45 19.94
CA LYS A 781 11.81 44.17 19.73
C LYS A 781 11.20 44.01 18.32
N ASN A 782 12.03 43.91 17.28
CA ASN A 782 11.58 43.74 15.88
C ASN A 782 11.47 42.26 15.46
N GLY A 783 11.71 41.32 16.38
CA GLY A 783 11.86 39.90 16.12
C GLY A 783 13.29 39.48 15.77
N VAL A 784 13.48 38.17 15.73
CA VAL A 784 14.74 37.48 15.40
C VAL A 784 14.60 36.70 14.09
N ILE A 785 15.65 36.74 13.28
CA ILE A 785 15.87 35.83 12.14
C ILE A 785 16.99 34.87 12.52
N TYR A 786 16.73 33.56 12.46
CA TYR A 786 17.77 32.55 12.63
C TYR A 786 18.23 32.03 11.26
N ILE A 787 19.53 31.82 11.08
CA ILE A 787 20.15 31.44 9.80
C ILE A 787 21.11 30.26 10.04
N SER A 788 20.82 29.11 9.40
CA SER A 788 21.61 27.87 9.51
C SER A 788 21.53 27.04 8.23
N MET A 789 22.65 26.94 7.51
CA MET A 789 22.75 26.21 6.22
C MET A 789 23.71 25.01 6.27
N GLY A 790 24.09 24.57 7.47
CA GLY A 790 25.14 23.57 7.70
C GLY A 790 26.55 24.18 7.72
N ASN A 791 27.40 23.70 8.64
CA ASN A 791 28.70 24.32 8.93
C ASN A 791 29.71 24.24 7.76
N GLU A 792 29.55 23.28 6.85
CA GLU A 792 30.50 23.01 5.76
C GLU A 792 30.14 23.68 4.42
N LEU A 793 28.87 24.07 4.20
CA LEU A 793 28.38 24.36 2.85
C LEU A 793 28.60 25.82 2.41
N ILE A 794 28.45 26.78 3.33
CA ILE A 794 28.58 28.21 3.02
C ILE A 794 29.98 28.50 2.47
N GLY A 795 31.03 28.13 3.21
CA GLY A 795 32.42 28.44 2.83
C GLY A 795 32.94 27.68 1.61
N LYS A 796 32.37 26.51 1.27
CA LYS A 796 32.84 25.66 0.16
C LYS A 796 32.04 25.85 -1.14
N TYR A 797 30.76 26.26 -1.07
CA TYR A 797 29.87 26.27 -2.25
C TYR A 797 29.15 27.60 -2.52
N LEU A 798 29.14 28.58 -1.60
CA LEU A 798 28.72 29.95 -1.93
C LEU A 798 29.97 30.78 -2.31
N PRO A 799 30.03 31.40 -3.50
CA PRO A 799 31.16 32.25 -3.87
C PRO A 799 31.21 33.50 -2.98
N GLU A 800 32.42 34.01 -2.70
CA GLU A 800 32.64 35.06 -1.69
C GLU A 800 31.83 36.34 -1.95
N ASN A 801 31.63 36.72 -3.22
CA ASN A 801 30.81 37.87 -3.60
C ASN A 801 29.35 37.70 -3.14
N LEU A 802 28.79 36.49 -3.25
CA LEU A 802 27.44 36.17 -2.78
C LEU A 802 27.41 36.11 -1.24
N GLN A 803 28.42 35.54 -0.58
CA GLN A 803 28.52 35.57 0.89
C GLN A 803 28.56 37.01 1.43
N GLN A 804 29.36 37.89 0.84
CA GLN A 804 29.43 39.32 1.20
C GLN A 804 28.09 40.02 0.92
N THR A 805 27.46 39.76 -0.23
CA THR A 805 26.14 40.32 -0.58
C THR A 805 25.06 39.90 0.44
N LEU A 806 25.04 38.62 0.85
CA LEU A 806 24.15 38.12 1.89
C LEU A 806 24.38 38.84 3.22
N LEU A 807 25.63 38.91 3.69
CA LEU A 807 25.99 39.57 4.96
C LEU A 807 25.66 41.07 4.96
N GLN A 808 25.89 41.77 3.85
CA GLN A 808 25.55 43.17 3.70
C GLN A 808 24.03 43.39 3.70
N SER A 809 23.27 42.53 3.00
CA SER A 809 21.80 42.61 2.95
C SER A 809 21.18 42.39 4.34
N ILE A 810 21.61 41.36 5.07
CA ILE A 810 21.04 41.06 6.38
C ILE A 810 21.44 42.07 7.45
N SER A 811 22.64 42.68 7.39
CA SER A 811 23.04 43.72 8.35
C SER A 811 22.18 44.99 8.29
N GLN A 812 21.47 45.24 7.19
CA GLN A 812 20.51 46.34 7.04
C GLN A 812 19.10 46.03 7.57
N LEU A 813 18.82 44.79 7.99
CA LEU A 813 17.53 44.40 8.54
C LEU A 813 17.34 44.93 9.98
N ARG A 814 16.09 45.31 10.31
CA ARG A 814 15.74 45.83 11.64
C ARG A 814 15.67 44.75 12.71
N GLN A 815 15.60 43.49 12.30
CA GLN A 815 15.60 42.29 13.14
C GLN A 815 16.98 42.06 13.76
N ARG A 816 17.01 41.36 14.90
CA ARG A 816 18.23 40.70 15.36
C ARG A 816 18.43 39.41 14.58
N ILE A 817 19.69 39.04 14.33
CA ILE A 817 20.04 37.88 13.52
C ILE A 817 20.94 36.97 14.34
N VAL A 818 20.57 35.69 14.44
CA VAL A 818 21.46 34.63 14.94
C VAL A 818 21.93 33.81 13.74
N LEU A 819 23.23 33.81 13.49
CA LEU A 819 23.85 33.21 12.32
C LEU A 819 24.80 32.08 12.76
N ARG A 820 24.47 30.83 12.40
CA ARG A 820 25.37 29.69 12.63
C ARG A 820 26.52 29.75 11.63
N THR A 821 27.76 29.76 12.13
CA THR A 821 29.01 29.82 11.34
C THR A 821 30.08 28.93 11.94
N GLY A 822 30.98 28.33 11.16
CA GLY A 822 32.13 27.59 11.70
C GLY A 822 33.19 28.42 12.47
N ALA A 823 32.97 29.72 12.66
CA ALA A 823 33.87 30.64 13.36
C ALA A 823 33.52 30.81 14.85
N THR A 824 34.45 31.37 15.63
CA THR A 824 34.25 31.71 17.05
C THR A 824 33.07 32.66 17.26
N THR A 825 32.28 32.39 18.31
CA THR A 825 31.12 33.18 18.73
C THR A 825 31.47 34.65 18.88
N ASN A 826 30.73 35.54 18.22
CA ASN A 826 30.89 37.00 18.34
C ASN A 826 29.60 37.75 18.01
N GLN A 827 29.45 38.96 18.55
CA GLN A 827 28.35 39.87 18.22
C GLN A 827 28.88 41.09 17.47
N THR A 828 28.26 41.43 16.34
CA THR A 828 28.55 42.63 15.55
C THR A 828 27.24 43.33 15.18
N GLY A 829 26.90 44.42 15.87
CA GLY A 829 25.66 45.15 15.64
C GLY A 829 24.42 44.29 15.93
N ASN A 830 23.58 44.08 14.90
CA ASN A 830 22.39 43.25 14.96
C ASN A 830 22.63 41.75 14.68
N ILE A 831 23.88 41.31 14.44
CA ILE A 831 24.24 39.91 14.14
C ILE A 831 24.99 39.28 15.32
N TYR A 832 24.52 38.13 15.79
CA TYR A 832 25.19 37.22 16.72
C TYR A 832 25.63 35.97 15.95
N ARG A 833 26.95 35.73 15.85
CA ARG A 833 27.53 34.53 15.24
C ARG A 833 27.76 33.47 16.31
N ILE A 834 27.50 32.21 15.99
CA ILE A 834 27.66 31.08 16.91
C ILE A 834 28.15 29.83 16.17
N SER A 835 29.03 29.05 16.81
CA SER A 835 29.62 27.82 16.22
C SER A 835 28.73 26.58 16.38
N HIS A 836 28.22 26.38 17.58
CA HIS A 836 27.31 25.30 17.96
C HIS A 836 26.02 25.93 18.48
N ALA A 837 25.00 25.96 17.62
CA ALA A 837 23.73 26.59 17.94
C ALA A 837 22.78 25.57 18.62
N PRO A 838 22.21 25.88 19.80
CA PRO A 838 21.08 25.13 20.38
C PRO A 838 19.83 25.42 19.54
N GLN A 839 19.71 24.72 18.42
CA GLN A 839 18.87 25.12 17.29
C GLN A 839 17.37 24.98 17.62
N ARG A 840 16.99 23.92 18.34
CA ARG A 840 15.61 23.70 18.76
C ARG A 840 15.18 24.73 19.80
N MET A 841 16.06 25.11 20.71
CA MET A 841 15.81 26.22 21.65
C MET A 841 15.64 27.56 20.91
N ILE A 842 16.56 27.94 20.01
CA ILE A 842 16.46 29.19 19.25
C ILE A 842 15.14 29.26 18.50
N LEU A 843 14.78 28.21 17.73
CA LEU A 843 13.55 28.17 16.96
C LEU A 843 12.28 28.23 17.83
N SER A 844 12.33 27.68 19.05
CA SER A 844 11.21 27.72 20.00
C SER A 844 11.04 29.09 20.68
N HIS A 845 11.98 30.02 20.52
CA HIS A 845 11.96 31.31 21.19
C HIS A 845 10.86 32.25 20.65
N PRO A 846 10.01 32.87 21.49
CA PRO A 846 8.81 33.61 21.05
C PRO A 846 9.08 34.83 20.16
N ASN A 847 10.31 35.35 20.16
CA ASN A 847 10.75 36.44 19.29
C ASN A 847 11.23 36.00 17.91
N VAL A 848 11.48 34.71 17.63
CA VAL A 848 11.84 34.26 16.27
C VAL A 848 10.66 34.43 15.33
N ARG A 849 10.93 34.98 14.13
CA ARG A 849 9.96 35.29 13.08
C ARG A 849 10.21 34.57 11.78
N LEU A 850 11.45 34.18 11.51
CA LEU A 850 11.86 33.54 10.26
C LEU A 850 13.08 32.64 10.50
N PHE A 851 13.08 31.47 9.86
CA PHE A 851 14.24 30.61 9.75
C PHE A 851 14.77 30.56 8.31
N VAL A 852 16.04 30.90 8.09
CA VAL A 852 16.71 30.77 6.79
C VAL A 852 17.56 29.50 6.81
N THR A 853 17.29 28.58 5.89
CA THR A 853 17.82 27.21 5.92
C THR A 853 18.15 26.67 4.53
N ASN A 854 19.03 25.65 4.47
CA ASN A 854 19.21 24.84 3.27
C ASN A 854 18.05 23.86 3.03
N GLY A 855 17.20 23.58 4.02
CA GLY A 855 16.11 22.61 3.91
C GLY A 855 16.47 21.17 4.30
N GLY A 856 17.52 20.99 5.10
CA GLY A 856 17.78 19.71 5.77
C GLY A 856 16.57 19.27 6.61
N GLN A 857 16.24 17.98 6.55
CA GLN A 857 14.97 17.43 7.05
C GLN A 857 14.74 17.68 8.55
N LEU A 858 15.76 17.54 9.40
CA LEU A 858 15.64 17.76 10.84
C LEU A 858 15.36 19.23 11.18
N SER A 859 16.11 20.15 10.57
CA SER A 859 15.93 21.59 10.72
C SER A 859 14.53 22.04 10.24
N MET A 860 13.96 21.39 9.21
CA MET A 860 12.55 21.61 8.86
C MET A 860 11.58 21.11 9.93
N ILE A 861 11.81 19.92 10.49
CA ILE A 861 10.95 19.37 11.57
C ILE A 861 10.96 20.32 12.78
N GLU A 862 12.13 20.78 13.21
CA GLU A 862 12.27 21.73 14.32
C GLU A 862 11.54 23.05 14.05
N ALA A 863 11.60 23.57 12.82
CA ALA A 863 10.91 24.81 12.44
C ALA A 863 9.39 24.63 12.28
N ILE A 864 8.93 23.50 11.72
CA ILE A 864 7.52 23.09 11.64
C ILE A 864 6.92 23.03 13.04
N ASP A 865 7.57 22.30 13.93
CA ASP A 865 7.14 22.11 15.31
C ASP A 865 7.13 23.46 16.07
N SER A 866 8.19 24.25 15.94
CA SER A 866 8.26 25.58 16.57
C SER A 866 7.27 26.59 15.96
N GLY A 867 6.62 26.27 14.84
CA GLY A 867 5.67 27.14 14.16
C GLY A 867 6.31 28.35 13.47
N VAL A 868 7.57 28.22 13.04
CA VAL A 868 8.39 29.27 12.41
C VAL A 868 8.36 29.11 10.88
N PRO A 869 8.02 30.15 10.10
CA PRO A 869 8.07 30.10 8.64
C PRO A 869 9.53 30.09 8.13
N MET A 870 9.74 29.59 6.91
CA MET A 870 11.07 29.30 6.38
C MET A 870 11.42 30.03 5.07
N LEU A 871 12.70 30.36 4.90
CA LEU A 871 13.32 30.73 3.63
C LEU A 871 14.33 29.65 3.24
N GLY A 872 14.06 28.94 2.15
CA GLY A 872 14.87 27.84 1.66
C GLY A 872 15.88 28.27 0.60
N LEU A 873 17.16 27.99 0.85
CA LEU A 873 18.27 28.06 -0.10
C LEU A 873 18.89 26.66 -0.31
N PRO A 874 18.22 25.75 -1.03
CA PRO A 874 18.69 24.37 -1.22
C PRO A 874 19.92 24.28 -2.14
N PHE A 875 20.81 23.33 -1.84
CA PHE A 875 22.05 23.09 -2.59
C PHE A 875 22.00 21.79 -3.41
N PHE A 876 21.60 20.67 -2.81
CA PHE A 876 21.67 19.32 -3.42
C PHE A 876 20.74 18.32 -2.72
N PHE A 877 20.61 17.11 -3.29
CA PHE A 877 19.81 15.99 -2.77
C PHE A 877 18.35 16.39 -2.42
N ASP A 878 17.86 15.85 -1.30
CA ASP A 878 16.48 15.95 -0.83
C ASP A 878 16.03 17.39 -0.48
N GLN A 879 16.97 18.32 -0.27
CA GLN A 879 16.77 19.71 0.12
C GLN A 879 15.79 20.47 -0.80
N PHE A 880 15.94 20.31 -2.12
CA PHE A 880 15.03 20.93 -3.10
C PHE A 880 13.59 20.43 -2.90
N SER A 881 13.44 19.11 -2.72
CA SER A 881 12.14 18.46 -2.53
C SER A 881 11.49 18.87 -1.20
N ASN A 882 12.31 18.92 -0.15
CA ASN A 882 11.96 19.35 1.20
C ASN A 882 11.42 20.79 1.22
N MET A 883 12.17 21.76 0.67
CA MET A 883 11.74 23.15 0.68
C MET A 883 10.55 23.43 -0.23
N HIS A 884 10.46 22.76 -1.38
CA HIS A 884 9.28 22.84 -2.24
C HIS A 884 8.00 22.37 -1.51
N ARG A 885 8.09 21.31 -0.71
CA ARG A 885 6.99 20.80 0.13
C ARG A 885 6.51 21.84 1.14
N MET A 886 7.42 22.59 1.76
CA MET A 886 7.09 23.70 2.67
C MET A 886 6.48 24.91 1.94
N GLN A 887 6.91 25.18 0.71
CA GLN A 887 6.29 26.22 -0.12
C GLN A 887 4.85 25.86 -0.52
N LEU A 888 4.58 24.61 -0.90
CA LEU A 888 3.22 24.12 -1.15
C LEU A 888 2.33 24.18 0.12
N ALA A 889 2.88 23.85 1.29
CA ALA A 889 2.19 23.99 2.58
C ALA A 889 1.92 25.46 2.99
N GLY A 890 2.45 26.43 2.24
CA GLY A 890 2.33 27.86 2.55
C GLY A 890 3.13 28.31 3.77
N THR A 891 4.14 27.53 4.19
CA THR A 891 5.00 27.83 5.34
C THR A 891 6.38 28.37 4.93
N ALA A 892 6.72 28.35 3.64
CA ALA A 892 8.02 28.81 3.15
C ALA A 892 8.00 29.51 1.78
N LYS A 893 9.12 30.16 1.46
CA LYS A 893 9.57 30.49 0.10
C LYS A 893 10.89 29.79 -0.21
N VAL A 894 11.15 29.50 -1.48
CA VAL A 894 12.43 28.96 -1.97
C VAL A 894 13.03 29.93 -2.99
N LEU A 895 14.34 30.18 -2.91
CA LEU A 895 15.07 30.99 -3.90
C LEU A 895 16.18 30.14 -4.54
N ASP A 896 16.37 30.27 -5.86
CA ASP A 896 17.49 29.66 -6.57
C ASP A 896 18.76 30.51 -6.37
N LEU A 897 19.80 29.89 -5.80
CA LEU A 897 21.13 30.46 -5.60
C LEU A 897 21.72 31.10 -6.87
N LYS A 898 21.40 30.59 -8.06
CA LYS A 898 21.86 31.13 -9.36
C LYS A 898 21.25 32.49 -9.72
N SER A 899 20.13 32.84 -9.08
CA SER A 899 19.39 34.10 -9.30
C SER A 899 19.46 35.06 -8.10
N LEU A 900 20.09 34.61 -7.01
CA LEU A 900 20.04 35.27 -5.71
C LEU A 900 20.82 36.58 -5.70
N ASN A 901 20.18 37.64 -5.21
CA ASN A 901 20.75 38.98 -5.07
C ASN A 901 20.17 39.68 -3.83
N ALA A 902 20.74 40.83 -3.46
CA ALA A 902 20.38 41.58 -2.26
C ALA A 902 18.90 41.96 -2.18
N ASP A 903 18.34 42.47 -3.28
CA ASP A 903 16.96 42.97 -3.33
C ASP A 903 15.95 41.81 -3.28
N LEU A 904 16.21 40.72 -4.01
CA LEU A 904 15.38 39.51 -4.00
C LEU A 904 15.38 38.83 -2.62
N LEU A 905 16.54 38.73 -1.97
CA LEU A 905 16.63 38.22 -0.60
C LEU A 905 15.84 39.12 0.37
N THR A 906 16.11 40.44 0.35
CA THR A 906 15.56 41.39 1.31
C THR A 906 14.04 41.53 1.17
N SER A 907 13.53 41.55 -0.07
CA SER A 907 12.07 41.56 -0.33
C SER A 907 11.39 40.25 0.07
N THR A 908 12.02 39.10 -0.15
CA THR A 908 11.46 37.79 0.27
C THR A 908 11.46 37.63 1.80
N ILE A 909 12.53 38.05 2.48
CA ILE A 909 12.59 38.09 3.95
C ILE A 909 11.49 39.01 4.50
N ARG A 910 11.30 40.18 3.88
CA ARG A 910 10.24 41.13 4.26
C ARG A 910 8.85 40.51 4.09
N GLU A 911 8.57 39.88 2.95
CA GLU A 911 7.29 39.21 2.69
C GLU A 911 6.98 38.13 3.74
N LEU A 912 7.96 37.27 4.07
CA LEU A 912 7.78 36.17 5.03
C LEU A 912 7.51 36.65 6.46
N ILE A 913 8.01 37.83 6.84
CA ILE A 913 7.86 38.41 8.18
C ILE A 913 6.63 39.32 8.28
N GLU A 914 6.35 40.14 7.26
CA GLU A 914 5.27 41.12 7.28
C GLU A 914 3.91 40.53 6.85
N ASN A 915 3.88 39.46 6.03
CA ASN A 915 2.64 38.80 5.65
C ASN A 915 2.22 37.76 6.70
N PRO A 916 1.14 37.99 7.47
CA PRO A 916 0.75 37.09 8.56
C PRO A 916 0.36 35.68 8.10
N LYS A 917 0.06 35.47 6.81
CA LYS A 917 -0.26 34.16 6.23
C LYS A 917 0.80 33.10 6.56
N TYR A 918 2.09 33.44 6.46
CA TYR A 918 3.17 32.47 6.67
C TYR A 918 3.27 32.06 8.14
N ALA A 919 3.25 33.03 9.07
CA ALA A 919 3.26 32.75 10.50
C ALA A 919 1.98 32.02 10.97
N GLN A 920 0.82 32.35 10.41
CA GLN A 920 -0.44 31.64 10.70
C GLN A 920 -0.41 30.19 10.18
N ARG A 921 0.04 29.96 8.93
CA ARG A 921 0.16 28.60 8.37
C ARG A 921 1.22 27.78 9.10
N ALA A 922 2.35 28.36 9.48
CA ALA A 922 3.37 27.69 10.29
C ALA A 922 2.83 27.29 11.68
N LYS A 923 2.12 28.19 12.39
CA LYS A 923 1.46 27.87 13.67
C LYS A 923 0.28 26.90 13.56
N ALA A 924 -0.42 26.84 12.42
CA ALA A 924 -1.40 25.79 12.15
C ALA A 924 -0.70 24.44 11.94
N LYS A 925 0.38 24.43 11.16
CA LYS A 925 1.18 23.24 10.87
C LYS A 925 1.88 22.66 12.11
N ALA A 926 2.35 23.51 13.02
CA ALA A 926 2.87 23.13 14.33
C ALA A 926 1.86 22.34 15.16
N ARG A 927 0.61 22.85 15.26
CA ARG A 927 -0.48 22.16 15.97
C ARG A 927 -0.78 20.81 15.32
N GLN A 928 -0.92 20.75 14.00
CA GLN A 928 -1.10 19.51 13.23
C GLN A 928 0.10 18.55 13.27
N PHE A 929 1.27 18.97 13.73
CA PHE A 929 2.45 18.12 13.89
C PHE A 929 2.55 17.54 15.33
N ARG A 930 2.00 18.26 16.31
CA ARG A 930 1.96 17.90 17.73
C ARG A 930 0.69 17.13 18.15
N ASP A 931 -0.42 17.30 17.44
CA ASP A 931 -1.69 16.61 17.70
C ASP A 931 -1.59 15.12 17.32
N ARG A 932 -1.07 14.32 18.27
CA ARG A 932 -0.86 12.86 18.20
C ARG A 932 -1.21 12.21 19.56
N PRO A 933 -1.59 10.92 19.61
CA PRO A 933 -1.90 10.24 20.87
C PRO A 933 -0.66 9.84 21.70
N THR A 934 0.50 9.69 21.06
CA THR A 934 1.77 9.22 21.66
C THR A 934 2.95 10.04 21.14
N SER A 935 4.06 10.09 21.89
CA SER A 935 5.28 10.75 21.41
C SER A 935 5.93 9.96 20.26
N PRO A 936 6.73 10.59 19.38
CA PRO A 936 7.46 9.87 18.34
C PRO A 936 8.46 8.84 18.90
N LEU A 937 9.00 9.09 20.11
CA LEU A 937 9.93 8.20 20.79
C LEU A 937 9.23 6.97 21.37
N ASP A 938 8.11 7.15 22.09
CA ASP A 938 7.32 6.05 22.63
C ASP A 938 6.75 5.17 21.51
N THR A 939 6.34 5.80 20.40
CA THR A 939 5.91 5.10 19.18
C THR A 939 7.05 4.25 18.61
N ALA A 940 8.26 4.79 18.48
CA ALA A 940 9.43 4.05 18.00
C ALA A 940 9.81 2.89 18.93
N VAL A 941 9.77 3.10 20.25
CA VAL A 941 10.04 2.07 21.26
C VAL A 941 8.99 0.96 21.19
N TRP A 942 7.69 1.30 21.24
CA TRP A 942 6.61 0.30 21.22
C TRP A 942 6.65 -0.57 19.97
N TRP A 943 6.91 0.02 18.79
CA TRP A 943 7.03 -0.76 17.55
C TRP A 943 8.33 -1.57 17.48
N THR A 944 9.43 -1.11 18.08
CA THR A 944 10.66 -1.93 18.23
C THR A 944 10.39 -3.15 19.13
N GLU A 945 9.66 -2.96 20.22
CA GLU A 945 9.24 -4.05 21.11
C GLU A 945 8.21 -4.96 20.45
N TYR A 946 7.29 -4.44 19.62
CA TYR A 946 6.36 -5.23 18.82
C TYR A 946 7.10 -6.14 17.83
N ALA A 947 8.15 -5.65 17.14
CA ALA A 947 8.99 -6.48 16.27
C ALA A 947 9.75 -7.59 17.03
N LEU A 948 10.08 -7.36 18.31
CA LEU A 948 10.64 -8.40 19.19
C LEU A 948 9.58 -9.40 19.68
N ARG A 949 8.31 -8.98 19.85
CA ARG A 949 7.19 -9.87 20.18
C ARG A 949 6.71 -10.69 18.97
N HIS A 950 6.81 -10.14 17.76
CA HIS A 950 6.32 -10.73 16.50
C HIS A 950 7.42 -10.80 15.42
N PRO A 951 8.31 -11.82 15.47
CA PRO A 951 9.35 -12.00 14.46
C PRO A 951 8.82 -12.39 13.06
N ASP A 952 7.67 -13.06 12.99
CA ASP A 952 6.91 -13.21 11.74
C ASP A 952 6.06 -11.95 11.54
N VAL A 953 6.23 -11.33 10.37
CA VAL A 953 5.59 -10.09 9.93
C VAL A 953 4.87 -10.24 8.60
N THR A 954 4.65 -11.47 8.13
CA THR A 954 3.92 -11.73 6.89
C THR A 954 2.50 -11.17 6.91
N HIS A 955 1.93 -10.92 8.10
CA HIS A 955 0.63 -10.24 8.33
C HIS A 955 0.70 -8.71 8.50
N THR A 956 1.86 -8.05 8.36
CA THR A 956 1.98 -6.57 8.41
C THR A 956 2.40 -5.92 7.08
N ARG A 957 2.78 -6.76 6.09
CA ARG A 957 3.22 -6.38 4.74
C ARG A 957 2.34 -6.97 3.64
N LEU A 958 2.35 -6.37 2.45
CA LEU A 958 1.86 -7.01 1.22
C LEU A 958 2.99 -7.89 0.62
N ASN A 959 2.68 -9.12 0.18
CA ASN A 959 3.74 -10.01 -0.30
C ASN A 959 4.22 -9.64 -1.72
N GLN A 960 5.54 -9.64 -1.94
CA GLN A 960 6.16 -9.20 -3.19
C GLN A 960 5.87 -10.11 -4.39
N ASP A 961 5.58 -11.40 -4.19
CA ASP A 961 5.12 -12.30 -5.28
C ASP A 961 3.76 -11.88 -5.85
N GLU A 962 2.96 -11.18 -5.05
CA GLU A 962 1.72 -10.53 -5.48
C GLU A 962 1.98 -9.18 -6.17
N ILE A 963 3.21 -8.64 -6.05
CA ILE A 963 3.70 -7.38 -6.63
C ILE A 963 4.80 -7.62 -7.71
N PRO A 964 4.54 -8.42 -8.76
CA PRO A 964 5.43 -8.42 -9.92
C PRO A 964 5.35 -7.05 -10.62
N ILE A 965 6.40 -6.69 -11.34
CA ILE A 965 6.62 -5.38 -12.02
C ILE A 965 5.39 -4.80 -12.73
N MET A 966 4.52 -5.65 -13.28
CA MET A 966 3.27 -5.23 -13.94
C MET A 966 2.27 -4.52 -13.00
N ARG A 967 2.22 -4.88 -11.70
CA ARG A 967 1.34 -4.26 -10.68
C ARG A 967 1.78 -2.83 -10.36
N TYR A 968 3.08 -2.57 -10.34
CA TYR A 968 3.70 -1.28 -10.00
C TYR A 968 3.36 -0.19 -11.03
N TYR A 969 3.48 -0.49 -12.33
CA TYR A 969 3.17 0.45 -13.42
C TYR A 969 1.81 0.24 -14.08
N ARG A 970 0.94 -0.62 -13.51
CA ARG A 970 -0.38 -1.00 -14.08
C ARG A 970 -0.30 -1.48 -15.54
N MET A 971 0.74 -2.25 -15.85
CA MET A 971 1.04 -2.72 -17.22
C MET A 971 0.13 -3.85 -17.70
N ASP A 972 -0.64 -4.47 -16.81
CA ASP A 972 -1.75 -5.37 -17.14
C ASP A 972 -2.88 -4.66 -17.91
N SER A 973 -3.19 -3.44 -17.48
CA SER A 973 -4.10 -2.52 -18.18
C SER A 973 -3.49 -2.15 -19.54
N ILE A 974 -2.19 -1.85 -19.59
CA ILE A 974 -1.48 -1.54 -20.84
C ILE A 974 -1.45 -2.75 -21.79
N LEU A 975 -1.23 -3.98 -21.30
CA LEU A 975 -1.25 -5.20 -22.13
C LEU A 975 -2.65 -5.49 -22.67
N SER A 976 -3.69 -5.43 -21.82
CA SER A 976 -5.06 -5.70 -22.27
C SER A 976 -5.56 -4.64 -23.26
N LEU A 977 -5.17 -3.37 -23.09
CA LEU A 977 -5.46 -2.29 -24.05
C LEU A 977 -4.59 -2.38 -25.32
N GLY A 978 -3.33 -2.82 -25.21
CA GLY A 978 -2.46 -3.14 -26.35
C GLY A 978 -3.01 -4.30 -27.18
N LEU A 979 -3.58 -5.32 -26.55
CA LEU A 979 -4.27 -6.42 -27.21
C LEU A 979 -5.54 -5.94 -27.93
N ARG A 980 -6.34 -5.08 -27.28
CA ARG A 980 -7.53 -4.44 -27.89
C ARG A 980 -7.15 -3.62 -29.13
N PHE A 981 -6.12 -2.78 -29.05
CA PHE A 981 -5.62 -2.03 -30.20
C PHE A 981 -5.04 -2.95 -31.28
N GLY A 982 -4.30 -4.00 -30.90
CA GLY A 982 -3.81 -5.02 -31.84
C GLY A 982 -4.95 -5.68 -32.62
N ILE A 983 -6.02 -6.10 -31.94
CA ILE A 983 -7.23 -6.69 -32.54
C ILE A 983 -7.91 -5.67 -33.48
N VAL A 984 -8.16 -4.43 -33.03
CA VAL A 984 -8.80 -3.39 -33.85
C VAL A 984 -7.96 -3.05 -35.07
N THR A 985 -6.65 -2.88 -34.92
CA THR A 985 -5.72 -2.62 -36.03
C THR A 985 -5.65 -3.80 -37.00
N LEU A 986 -5.63 -5.04 -36.53
CA LEU A 986 -5.69 -6.24 -37.38
C LEU A 986 -7.03 -6.33 -38.12
N SER A 987 -8.15 -6.01 -37.47
CA SER A 987 -9.47 -5.94 -38.12
C SER A 987 -9.54 -4.84 -39.17
N VAL A 988 -8.98 -3.65 -38.91
CA VAL A 988 -8.91 -2.56 -39.90
C VAL A 988 -8.01 -2.93 -41.08
N ILE A 989 -6.84 -3.54 -40.83
CA ILE A 989 -5.95 -4.06 -41.88
C ILE A 989 -6.66 -5.13 -42.71
N TRP A 990 -7.39 -6.06 -42.08
CA TRP A 990 -8.17 -7.09 -42.76
C TRP A 990 -9.30 -6.48 -43.60
N ILE A 991 -10.06 -5.52 -43.07
CA ILE A 991 -11.12 -4.80 -43.80
C ILE A 991 -10.52 -4.07 -45.02
N ILE A 992 -9.42 -3.33 -44.85
CA ILE A 992 -8.75 -2.61 -45.95
C ILE A 992 -8.26 -3.61 -47.00
N THR A 993 -7.60 -4.70 -46.59
CA THR A 993 -7.10 -5.74 -47.50
C THR A 993 -8.24 -6.43 -48.25
N TRP A 994 -9.37 -6.70 -47.59
CA TRP A 994 -10.58 -7.29 -48.20
C TRP A 994 -11.27 -6.32 -49.17
N ILE A 995 -11.33 -5.03 -48.84
CA ILE A 995 -11.82 -3.97 -49.75
C ILE A 995 -10.90 -3.88 -50.97
N SER A 996 -9.57 -3.82 -50.78
CA SER A 996 -8.58 -3.80 -51.86
C SER A 996 -8.69 -5.06 -52.74
N TYR A 997 -8.87 -6.24 -52.16
CA TYR A 997 -9.09 -7.48 -52.89
C TYR A 997 -10.41 -7.48 -53.68
N LYS A 998 -11.52 -6.97 -53.11
CA LYS A 998 -12.79 -6.80 -53.83
C LYS A 998 -12.72 -5.75 -54.94
N LEU A 999 -11.91 -4.70 -54.78
CA LEU A 999 -11.65 -3.72 -55.84
C LEU A 999 -10.79 -4.34 -56.95
N PHE A 1000 -9.70 -5.03 -56.62
CA PHE A 1000 -8.86 -5.72 -57.61
C PHE A 1000 -9.62 -6.81 -58.38
N THR A 1001 -10.46 -7.61 -57.70
CA THR A 1001 -11.28 -8.64 -58.37
C THR A 1001 -12.44 -8.05 -59.19
N ARG A 1002 -12.93 -6.84 -58.87
CA ARG A 1002 -13.84 -6.09 -59.76
C ARG A 1002 -13.13 -5.51 -60.97
N ILE A 1003 -11.94 -4.91 -60.80
CA ILE A 1003 -11.14 -4.33 -61.89
C ILE A 1003 -10.55 -5.43 -62.81
N GLY A 1004 -10.23 -6.60 -62.26
CA GLY A 1004 -9.75 -7.76 -63.02
C GLY A 1004 -10.82 -8.49 -63.83
N ARG A 1005 -12.11 -8.21 -63.62
CA ARG A 1005 -13.18 -8.71 -64.50
C ARG A 1005 -13.17 -7.91 -65.80
N LYS A 1006 -12.51 -8.46 -66.83
CA LYS A 1006 -12.73 -8.03 -68.23
C LYS A 1006 -14.24 -8.06 -68.52
N PRO A 1007 -14.81 -7.03 -69.17
CA PRO A 1007 -16.19 -7.08 -69.62
C PRO A 1007 -16.36 -8.19 -70.66
N GLU A 1008 -17.45 -8.95 -70.55
CA GLU A 1008 -17.78 -9.98 -71.53
C GLU A 1008 -18.09 -9.33 -72.89
N LYS A 1009 -17.58 -9.94 -73.97
CA LYS A 1009 -17.97 -9.55 -75.32
C LYS A 1009 -19.43 -9.93 -75.54
N LYS A 1010 -20.34 -8.96 -75.56
CA LYS A 1010 -21.66 -9.16 -76.15
C LYS A 1010 -21.51 -9.33 -77.66
N GLU A 1011 -21.80 -10.51 -78.16
CA GLU A 1011 -21.97 -10.72 -79.59
C GLU A 1011 -23.27 -10.04 -80.06
N ILE A 1012 -23.20 -9.28 -81.14
CA ILE A 1012 -24.35 -8.57 -81.71
C ILE A 1012 -25.02 -9.49 -82.73
N VAL A 1013 -26.05 -10.21 -82.30
CA VAL A 1013 -26.93 -10.94 -83.21
C VAL A 1013 -27.90 -9.96 -83.86
N LEU A 1014 -27.76 -9.76 -85.17
CA LEU A 1014 -28.68 -8.94 -85.96
C LEU A 1014 -30.01 -9.66 -86.16
N VAL A 1015 -31.06 -9.19 -85.48
CA VAL A 1015 -32.45 -9.54 -85.80
C VAL A 1015 -33.17 -8.29 -86.32
N HIS A 1016 -33.52 -8.30 -87.60
CA HIS A 1016 -34.42 -7.30 -88.19
C HIS A 1016 -35.87 -7.60 -87.80
N ILE A 1017 -36.61 -6.57 -87.37
CA ILE A 1017 -38.04 -6.37 -87.66
C ILE A 1017 -38.36 -4.86 -87.48
N LYS A 1018 -39.39 -4.37 -88.17
CA LYS A 1018 -39.67 -2.93 -88.34
C LYS A 1018 -40.43 -2.31 -87.16
N THR A 1019 -40.34 -0.98 -87.07
CA THR A 1019 -41.11 -0.10 -86.18
C THR A 1019 -42.61 -0.05 -86.54
N PRO A 1020 -43.47 0.48 -85.64
CA PRO A 1020 -43.85 1.89 -85.83
C PRO A 1020 -44.01 2.74 -84.54
N ILE A 1021 -43.22 3.81 -84.50
CA ILE A 1021 -43.48 5.19 -84.05
C ILE A 1021 -44.87 5.49 -83.42
N LYS A 1022 -44.90 6.07 -82.21
CA LYS A 1022 -45.56 7.38 -81.90
C LYS A 1022 -45.40 7.85 -80.44
N GLY A 1023 -45.40 9.18 -80.25
CA GLY A 1023 -46.23 9.82 -79.22
C GLY A 1023 -45.58 10.29 -77.90
N SER A 1024 -44.88 11.43 -77.96
CA SER A 1024 -44.90 12.57 -77.01
C SER A 1024 -45.19 12.40 -75.49
N PRO A 1025 -44.43 13.07 -74.59
CA PRO A 1025 -44.71 13.14 -73.15
C PRO A 1025 -45.83 14.15 -72.79
N ILE A 1026 -46.28 14.11 -71.54
CA ILE A 1026 -47.12 15.14 -70.90
C ILE A 1026 -46.49 15.50 -69.53
N SER A 1027 -46.73 16.75 -69.12
CA SER A 1027 -46.30 17.44 -67.90
C SER A 1027 -46.57 16.70 -66.59
#